data_AF-A0A2U2Z0K3-F1
#
_entry.id   AF-A0A2U2Z0K3-F1
#
_cell.length_a   1.000
_cell.length_b   1.000
_cell.length_c   1.000
_cell.angle_alpha   90.00
_cell.angle_beta   90.00
_cell.angle_gamma   90.00
#
_symmetry.space_group_name_H-M   'P 1'
#
loop_
_entity.id
_entity.type
_entity.pdbx_description
1 polymer ?
#
loop_
_entity_poly.entity_id
_entity_poly.type
_entity_poly.pdbx_seq_one_letter_code
_entity_poly.pdbx_strand_id
1 'polypeptide(L)'
;MTSASGTRPRAGSEAESRPVQETGARRPRRTGYTLFAVLAFLAVLGTLSVSTLSPPAARGTVAPASEFSAARATGHLREIARAPHPVGTAEHTRVREYIVATATELGADVRVQSGGAVQAGMGSPFASATVHNVIARLPGREGAGGPGEALLLVAHYDSVPGSPGAADNGAAAASMLETLRAVEASGGTRHDVVFLFTDGEELGALGAELFVREEGVEAYGAVLNWEARGSGGPVVTFETAQGGLPLVKALATASSRPVANSLAYEVYKRLPNDSDFTVFRGHGAIGMNSAFIDGFHAYHSASDTIEQLDKDSVQHHGETMLGMVRVLDTAGPGGPRGEDGVYFDLFARLLVHYPVSWAAPLAGLTVTGLAALLWLGIRRAALRPRKVLRAAGTALGAVLAAGVLVHGMWTAALLLLPNLAALPLSEPYNRGWFLTAFAVAAGAVLLAFARLLRGLRPAETAAGVLVPTGLLLAVLAALLPGATYLVQWPLLVSLPALWWACRGSRGNDPAWGEPVGVVLWGFGPAVAVVLFAPLTVILLAAVGVPLAAAAFALAAFGALWLLPLSARLTGTGRSAVVAAAVALGLLTVSVLGHGFDAERPRPESLLYVRDEVEGTALWFSADPAPGDWNREVLGENPRRAPVKEYFPPRGDEPAMIADAPALDLPAPTVDVVEDATHGKTRTVRFRVASQRAAWRLSVHLPRAPLAACTTAGTRLGRKVLAEQSKGAADIVLEQYGDTNGFDISCDIPAGTRLEVDVADYTFGLTPEVRELVGPRPRGTVPVSYGFAPEDSVIVRRAEGI
;
A
#
# COMPACT_ATOMS: atom_id res chain seq x y z
N MET A 1 40.25 73.93 -79.52
CA MET A 1 38.83 73.69 -79.18
C MET A 1 38.75 73.13 -77.77
N THR A 2 37.70 73.48 -77.00
CA THR A 2 37.08 72.72 -75.87
C THR A 2 38.01 72.01 -74.85
N SER A 3 38.17 72.45 -73.58
CA SER A 3 37.18 72.60 -72.48
C SER A 3 36.64 71.26 -71.94
N ALA A 4 36.56 70.92 -70.63
CA ALA A 4 37.12 71.40 -69.34
C ALA A 4 36.77 70.35 -68.22
N SER A 5 37.25 70.33 -66.96
CA SER A 5 38.21 71.15 -66.19
C SER A 5 39.32 70.25 -65.57
N GLY A 6 39.73 70.10 -64.29
CA GLY A 6 39.34 70.59 -62.94
C GLY A 6 38.69 69.49 -62.05
N THR A 7 39.09 69.21 -60.80
CA THR A 7 40.30 69.61 -60.02
C THR A 7 40.69 68.49 -59.02
N ARG A 8 41.98 68.39 -58.66
CA ARG A 8 42.55 67.59 -57.52
C ARG A 8 42.58 68.47 -56.23
N PRO A 9 43.03 68.03 -55.00
CA PRO A 9 43.86 66.85 -54.67
C PRO A 9 43.58 66.11 -53.30
N ARG A 10 44.35 65.02 -53.06
CA ARG A 10 45.06 64.55 -51.82
C ARG A 10 44.36 64.61 -50.42
N ALA A 11 44.62 63.70 -49.48
CA ALA A 11 45.46 62.49 -49.46
C ALA A 11 45.03 61.53 -48.31
N GLY A 12 45.51 60.29 -48.34
CA GLY A 12 45.51 59.36 -47.21
C GLY A 12 46.75 58.47 -47.29
N SER A 13 47.42 58.23 -46.16
CA SER A 13 48.67 57.47 -46.07
C SER A 13 48.44 56.02 -45.65
N GLU A 14 49.43 55.17 -45.88
CA GLU A 14 49.42 53.74 -45.54
C GLU A 14 49.44 53.51 -44.02
N ALA A 15 48.82 52.41 -43.58
CA ALA A 15 49.00 51.79 -42.28
C ALA A 15 48.70 50.28 -42.39
N GLU A 16 49.48 49.44 -41.72
CA GLU A 16 49.50 47.99 -41.93
C GLU A 16 48.21 47.27 -41.49
N SER A 17 47.65 46.45 -42.37
CA SER A 17 46.51 45.58 -42.08
C SER A 17 46.93 44.30 -41.35
N ARG A 18 47.14 44.40 -40.03
CA ARG A 18 47.21 43.21 -39.16
C ARG A 18 45.94 42.36 -39.30
N PRO A 19 46.02 41.02 -39.45
CA PRO A 19 44.84 40.17 -39.52
C PRO A 19 44.12 40.12 -38.18
N VAL A 20 42.85 40.53 -38.16
CA VAL A 20 41.97 40.39 -37.00
C VAL A 20 41.64 38.91 -36.81
N GLN A 21 42.14 38.29 -35.74
CA GLN A 21 41.84 36.89 -35.41
C GLN A 21 40.36 36.68 -35.07
N GLU A 22 39.76 35.62 -35.62
CA GLU A 22 38.36 35.26 -35.40
C GLU A 22 38.09 34.76 -33.96
N THR A 23 37.65 35.64 -33.07
CA THR A 23 37.17 35.25 -31.73
C THR A 23 35.68 34.83 -31.73
N GLY A 24 35.26 34.10 -32.77
CA GLY A 24 33.86 34.05 -33.23
C GLY A 24 33.06 32.74 -33.10
N ALA A 25 33.57 31.62 -32.56
CA ALA A 25 32.91 30.30 -32.76
C ALA A 25 32.83 29.31 -31.57
N ARG A 26 32.98 29.71 -30.30
CA ARG A 26 32.95 28.76 -29.14
C ARG A 26 31.67 28.73 -28.28
N ARG A 27 30.62 29.49 -28.61
CA ARG A 27 29.41 29.63 -27.77
C ARG A 27 28.55 28.36 -27.63
N PRO A 28 28.10 27.65 -28.69
CA PRO A 28 27.04 26.63 -28.55
C PRO A 28 27.47 25.35 -27.82
N ARG A 29 28.76 24.97 -27.89
CA ARG A 29 29.26 23.73 -27.27
C ARG A 29 29.14 23.73 -25.74
N ARG A 30 29.42 24.86 -25.06
CA ARG A 30 29.42 24.92 -23.59
C ARG A 30 28.05 24.64 -22.99
N THR A 31 26.99 25.29 -23.50
CA THR A 31 25.61 25.05 -23.02
C THR A 31 25.15 23.61 -23.24
N GLY A 32 25.60 22.96 -24.32
CA GLY A 32 25.32 21.54 -24.57
C GLY A 32 25.93 20.63 -23.50
N TYR A 33 27.19 20.83 -23.14
CA TYR A 33 27.83 20.08 -22.04
C TYR A 33 27.16 20.34 -20.68
N THR A 34 26.78 21.60 -20.39
CA THR A 34 26.06 21.94 -19.15
C THR A 34 24.69 21.25 -19.08
N LEU A 35 23.93 21.23 -20.19
CA LEU A 35 22.63 20.56 -20.25
C LEU A 35 22.76 19.04 -20.09
N PHE A 36 23.76 18.42 -20.72
CA PHE A 36 24.06 17.01 -20.51
C PHE A 36 24.45 16.70 -19.05
N ALA A 37 25.33 17.51 -18.45
CA ALA A 37 25.74 17.32 -17.05
C ALA A 37 24.58 17.45 -16.06
N VAL A 38 23.67 18.43 -16.26
CA VAL A 38 22.46 18.58 -15.44
C VAL A 38 21.53 17.39 -15.60
N LEU A 39 21.27 16.93 -16.83
CA LEU A 39 20.39 15.77 -17.06
C LEU A 39 20.99 14.45 -16.52
N ALA A 40 22.31 14.27 -16.64
CA ALA A 40 23.02 13.12 -16.06
C ALA A 40 22.99 13.14 -14.52
N PHE A 41 23.20 14.32 -13.91
CA PHE A 41 23.06 14.50 -12.46
C PHE A 41 21.64 14.18 -11.99
N LEU A 42 20.61 14.65 -12.70
CA LEU A 42 19.20 14.36 -12.37
C LEU A 42 18.86 12.87 -12.49
N ALA A 43 19.43 12.16 -13.46
CA ALA A 43 19.28 10.71 -13.56
C ALA A 43 19.94 9.98 -12.37
N VAL A 44 21.19 10.32 -12.04
CA VAL A 44 21.90 9.77 -10.88
C VAL A 44 21.15 10.06 -9.57
N LEU A 45 20.61 11.27 -9.43
CA LEU A 45 19.85 11.70 -8.25
C LEU A 45 18.56 10.89 -8.07
N GLY A 46 17.85 10.58 -9.16
CA GLY A 46 16.65 9.73 -9.14
C GLY A 46 16.95 8.25 -8.90
N THR A 47 18.04 7.73 -9.48
CA THR A 47 18.53 6.39 -9.13
C THR A 47 18.90 6.31 -7.66
N LEU A 48 19.54 7.35 -7.11
CA LEU A 48 19.92 7.41 -5.70
C LEU A 48 18.69 7.49 -4.77
N SER A 49 17.70 8.35 -5.05
CA SER A 49 16.50 8.45 -4.19
C SER A 49 15.67 7.17 -4.16
N VAL A 50 15.68 6.37 -5.23
CA VAL A 50 15.06 5.05 -5.24
C VAL A 50 15.94 4.00 -4.56
N SER A 51 17.24 3.92 -4.86
CA SER A 51 18.11 2.87 -4.28
C SER A 51 18.35 3.05 -2.78
N THR A 52 18.16 4.25 -2.23
CA THR A 52 18.19 4.47 -0.79
C THR A 52 16.95 3.96 -0.04
N LEU A 53 15.88 3.55 -0.73
CA LEU A 53 14.74 2.85 -0.12
C LEU A 53 15.11 1.43 0.35
N SER A 54 16.19 0.81 -0.13
CA SER A 54 16.59 -0.53 0.34
C SER A 54 16.85 -0.53 1.86
N PRO A 55 16.34 -1.51 2.63
CA PRO A 55 16.45 -1.56 4.10
C PRO A 55 17.89 -1.55 4.67
N PRO A 56 18.09 -1.46 6.00
CA PRO A 56 19.39 -1.62 6.65
C PRO A 56 19.76 -3.11 6.78
N ALA A 57 21.02 -3.45 6.49
CA ALA A 57 21.49 -4.83 6.44
C ALA A 57 21.31 -5.60 7.76
N ALA A 58 20.80 -6.84 7.68
CA ALA A 58 20.46 -7.69 8.79
C ALA A 58 21.63 -7.96 9.75
N ARG A 59 21.42 -7.73 11.06
CA ARG A 59 22.43 -7.97 12.09
C ARG A 59 22.40 -9.42 12.57
N GLY A 60 23.56 -10.08 12.50
CA GLY A 60 23.78 -11.42 13.04
C GLY A 60 23.64 -11.51 14.57
N THR A 61 23.58 -12.73 15.10
CA THR A 61 23.30 -13.01 16.53
C THR A 61 24.31 -12.41 17.52
N VAL A 62 25.53 -12.10 17.06
CA VAL A 62 26.63 -11.49 17.82
C VAL A 62 26.48 -9.96 17.96
N ALA A 63 25.40 -9.36 17.42
CA ALA A 63 25.07 -7.96 17.70
C ALA A 63 24.92 -7.70 19.21
N PRO A 64 25.26 -6.49 19.71
CA PRO A 64 25.07 -6.12 21.12
C PRO A 64 23.69 -6.51 21.68
N ALA A 65 23.65 -6.87 22.96
CA ALA A 65 22.42 -7.29 23.62
C ALA A 65 21.36 -6.18 23.67
N SER A 66 21.79 -4.92 23.82
CA SER A 66 20.94 -3.72 23.76
C SER A 66 20.60 -3.26 22.32
N GLU A 67 20.89 -4.05 21.28
CA GLU A 67 20.49 -3.74 19.91
C GLU A 67 19.53 -4.80 19.36
N PHE A 68 18.71 -4.41 18.36
CA PHE A 68 17.85 -5.33 17.63
C PHE A 68 18.67 -6.16 16.62
N SER A 69 18.49 -7.48 16.64
CA SER A 69 19.05 -8.41 15.65
C SER A 69 17.95 -9.19 14.95
N ALA A 70 17.81 -8.97 13.63
CA ALA A 70 16.96 -9.79 12.78
C ALA A 70 17.31 -11.29 12.88
N ALA A 71 18.58 -11.65 13.08
CA ALA A 71 18.98 -13.05 13.28
C ALA A 71 18.49 -13.67 14.60
N ARG A 72 18.27 -12.86 15.65
CA ARG A 72 17.61 -13.31 16.89
C ARG A 72 16.09 -13.37 16.75
N ALA A 73 15.47 -12.37 16.09
CA ALA A 73 14.05 -12.44 15.70
C ALA A 73 13.76 -13.65 14.79
N THR A 74 14.69 -14.05 13.90
CA THR A 74 14.60 -15.29 13.11
C THR A 74 14.57 -16.54 14.00
N GLY A 75 15.04 -16.47 15.25
CA GLY A 75 14.83 -17.52 16.26
C GLY A 75 13.34 -17.70 16.56
N HIS A 76 12.66 -16.63 16.97
CA HIS A 76 11.22 -16.64 17.26
C HIS A 76 10.38 -16.96 16.01
N LEU A 77 10.74 -16.44 14.83
CA LEU A 77 10.07 -16.78 13.57
C LEU A 77 10.03 -18.28 13.28
N ARG A 78 11.09 -19.04 13.60
CA ARG A 78 11.10 -20.50 13.39
C ARG A 78 10.16 -21.26 14.31
N GLU A 79 9.70 -20.66 15.40
CA GLU A 79 8.66 -21.23 16.25
C GLU A 79 7.28 -20.70 15.90
N ILE A 80 7.13 -19.43 15.49
CA ILE A 80 5.84 -18.87 15.05
C ILE A 80 5.46 -19.49 13.68
N ALA A 81 6.22 -19.16 12.63
CA ALA A 81 5.88 -19.42 11.24
C ALA A 81 6.38 -20.77 10.70
N ARG A 82 6.33 -21.83 11.52
CA ARG A 82 6.75 -23.19 11.12
C ARG A 82 5.68 -23.95 10.33
N ALA A 83 4.41 -23.54 10.48
CA ALA A 83 3.23 -24.08 9.82
C ALA A 83 2.10 -23.04 9.89
N PRO A 84 1.07 -23.14 9.03
CA PRO A 84 -0.12 -22.28 9.12
C PRO A 84 -0.81 -22.41 10.48
N HIS A 85 -1.15 -21.27 11.06
CA HIS A 85 -1.70 -21.15 12.40
C HIS A 85 -2.91 -20.19 12.49
N PRO A 86 -3.96 -20.39 11.65
CA PRO A 86 -5.22 -19.66 11.76
C PRO A 86 -5.98 -19.96 13.07
N VAL A 87 -6.82 -18.98 13.44
CA VAL A 87 -7.62 -18.96 14.67
C VAL A 87 -8.32 -20.29 14.96
N GLY A 88 -8.18 -20.74 16.22
CA GLY A 88 -8.76 -21.99 16.73
C GLY A 88 -7.98 -23.27 16.44
N THR A 89 -6.92 -23.24 15.62
CA THR A 89 -6.09 -24.43 15.40
C THR A 89 -5.24 -24.81 16.64
N ALA A 90 -4.84 -26.09 16.71
CA ALA A 90 -3.88 -26.55 17.71
C ALA A 90 -2.50 -25.86 17.55
N GLU A 91 -2.11 -25.54 16.32
CA GLU A 91 -0.86 -24.82 16.04
C GLU A 91 -0.93 -23.36 16.48
N HIS A 92 -2.04 -22.66 16.22
CA HIS A 92 -2.34 -21.33 16.76
C HIS A 92 -2.28 -21.29 18.30
N THR A 93 -2.86 -22.28 18.97
CA THR A 93 -2.74 -22.45 20.42
C THR A 93 -1.28 -22.59 20.88
N ARG A 94 -0.45 -23.35 20.16
CA ARG A 94 0.98 -23.47 20.46
C ARG A 94 1.74 -22.16 20.19
N VAL A 95 1.43 -21.42 19.12
CA VAL A 95 2.06 -20.11 18.84
C VAL A 95 1.77 -19.13 19.99
N ARG A 96 0.51 -19.07 20.46
CA ARG A 96 0.12 -18.29 21.64
C ARG A 96 0.92 -18.70 22.88
N GLU A 97 1.00 -20.00 23.17
CA GLU A 97 1.74 -20.55 24.32
C GLU A 97 3.24 -20.25 24.24
N TYR A 98 3.83 -20.30 23.04
CA TYR A 98 5.21 -19.92 22.80
C TYR A 98 5.47 -18.42 23.06
N ILE A 99 4.57 -17.55 22.60
CA ILE A 99 4.66 -16.10 22.85
C ILE A 99 4.52 -15.81 24.35
N VAL A 100 3.55 -16.43 25.04
CA VAL A 100 3.35 -16.31 26.49
C VAL A 100 4.60 -16.74 27.26
N ALA A 101 5.13 -17.93 26.97
CA ALA A 101 6.32 -18.45 27.63
C ALA A 101 7.53 -17.54 27.39
N THR A 102 7.79 -17.17 26.12
CA THR A 102 8.93 -16.32 25.74
C THR A 102 8.85 -14.95 26.41
N ALA A 103 7.70 -14.27 26.37
CA ALA A 103 7.55 -12.95 26.99
C ALA A 103 7.70 -13.01 28.53
N THR A 104 7.27 -14.11 29.15
CA THR A 104 7.44 -14.34 30.61
C THR A 104 8.91 -14.61 30.96
N GLU A 105 9.61 -15.44 30.19
CA GLU A 105 11.06 -15.69 30.35
C GLU A 105 11.91 -14.42 30.15
N LEU A 106 11.42 -13.49 29.32
CA LEU A 106 12.03 -12.18 29.11
C LEU A 106 11.65 -11.12 30.16
N GLY A 107 10.85 -11.48 31.19
CA GLY A 107 10.58 -10.62 32.35
C GLY A 107 9.36 -9.70 32.26
N ALA A 108 8.48 -9.87 31.26
CA ALA A 108 7.20 -9.18 31.24
C ALA A 108 6.15 -9.83 32.16
N ASP A 109 5.22 -9.02 32.67
CA ASP A 109 3.98 -9.48 33.28
C ASP A 109 2.99 -9.86 32.17
N VAL A 110 2.71 -11.15 32.01
CA VAL A 110 1.97 -11.69 30.85
C VAL A 110 0.61 -12.24 31.28
N ARG A 111 -0.44 -11.81 30.57
CA ARG A 111 -1.77 -12.42 30.64
C ARG A 111 -2.31 -12.72 29.25
N VAL A 112 -3.20 -13.71 29.17
CA VAL A 112 -4.04 -13.94 27.99
C VAL A 112 -5.42 -13.34 28.30
N GLN A 113 -5.85 -12.38 27.49
CA GLN A 113 -7.24 -11.93 27.45
C GLN A 113 -8.02 -12.89 26.56
N SER A 114 -9.25 -13.27 26.90
CA SER A 114 -10.01 -14.24 26.09
C SER A 114 -11.50 -13.94 26.11
N GLY A 115 -12.11 -13.86 24.94
CA GLY A 115 -13.52 -13.52 24.80
C GLY A 115 -14.05 -13.63 23.38
N GLY A 116 -15.37 -13.57 23.26
CA GLY A 116 -16.06 -13.51 21.96
C GLY A 116 -15.93 -12.14 21.31
N ALA A 117 -15.71 -12.11 20.00
CA ALA A 117 -15.63 -10.91 19.18
C ALA A 117 -16.40 -11.08 17.87
N VAL A 118 -16.91 -9.98 17.29
CA VAL A 118 -17.68 -9.94 16.05
C VAL A 118 -17.35 -8.65 15.28
N GLN A 119 -16.89 -8.74 14.04
CA GLN A 119 -16.55 -7.55 13.25
C GLN A 119 -17.80 -6.94 12.59
N ALA A 120 -18.56 -6.17 13.37
CA ALA A 120 -19.80 -5.52 12.94
C ALA A 120 -19.62 -4.32 11.97
N GLY A 121 -18.38 -3.81 11.81
CA GLY A 121 -17.99 -2.69 10.96
C GLY A 121 -17.85 -3.04 9.48
N MET A 122 -17.33 -4.23 9.13
CA MET A 122 -17.23 -4.69 7.73
C MET A 122 -18.59 -5.13 7.16
N GLY A 123 -19.43 -5.72 8.01
CA GLY A 123 -20.82 -6.08 7.72
C GLY A 123 -21.04 -7.55 7.42
N SER A 124 -21.93 -7.86 6.47
CA SER A 124 -22.22 -9.26 6.08
C SER A 124 -21.22 -9.74 5.02
N PRO A 125 -20.54 -10.89 5.18
CA PRO A 125 -20.63 -11.84 6.31
C PRO A 125 -20.01 -11.31 7.61
N PHE A 126 -20.76 -11.42 8.71
CA PHE A 126 -20.34 -10.98 10.03
C PHE A 126 -19.41 -12.03 10.64
N ALA A 127 -18.10 -11.87 10.42
CA ALA A 127 -17.07 -12.71 11.00
C ALA A 127 -17.04 -12.61 12.53
N SER A 128 -16.89 -13.76 13.19
CA SER A 128 -16.89 -13.89 14.64
C SER A 128 -16.03 -15.07 15.11
N ALA A 129 -15.39 -14.91 16.27
CA ALA A 129 -14.52 -15.91 16.88
C ALA A 129 -14.47 -15.75 18.40
N THR A 130 -13.99 -16.79 19.09
CA THR A 130 -13.40 -16.65 20.43
C THR A 130 -11.90 -16.39 20.22
N VAL A 131 -11.42 -15.23 20.63
CA VAL A 131 -10.03 -14.79 20.40
C VAL A 131 -9.29 -14.62 21.72
N HIS A 132 -7.96 -14.77 21.68
CA HIS A 132 -7.07 -14.98 22.82
C HIS A 132 -5.82 -14.08 22.77
N ASN A 133 -5.99 -12.75 22.80
CA ASN A 133 -4.88 -11.78 22.82
C ASN A 133 -3.85 -12.09 23.92
N VAL A 134 -2.55 -12.01 23.61
CA VAL A 134 -1.48 -12.03 24.62
C VAL A 134 -1.06 -10.60 24.95
N ILE A 135 -1.17 -10.23 26.22
CA ILE A 135 -0.82 -8.90 26.72
C ILE A 135 0.40 -9.05 27.62
N ALA A 136 1.57 -8.69 27.09
CA ALA A 136 2.86 -8.73 27.79
C ALA A 136 3.28 -7.32 28.22
N ARG A 137 3.16 -7.02 29.51
CA ARG A 137 3.43 -5.70 30.11
C ARG A 137 4.82 -5.67 30.72
N LEU A 138 5.72 -4.88 30.14
CA LEU A 138 7.01 -4.58 30.74
C LEU A 138 6.86 -3.35 31.68
N PRO A 139 7.09 -3.50 33.00
CA PRO A 139 6.83 -2.43 33.95
C PRO A 139 7.89 -1.32 33.92
N GLY A 140 7.45 -0.06 33.94
CA GLY A 140 8.33 1.11 33.99
C GLY A 140 9.06 1.26 35.34
N ARG A 141 10.33 1.68 35.31
CA ARG A 141 11.11 1.97 36.53
C ARG A 141 10.54 3.12 37.40
N GLU A 142 9.73 4.00 36.82
CA GLU A 142 9.06 5.10 37.55
C GLU A 142 7.69 4.67 38.12
N GLY A 143 7.30 3.41 37.90
CA GLY A 143 6.06 2.80 38.37
C GLY A 143 4.96 2.76 37.31
N ALA A 144 3.80 2.22 37.68
CA ALA A 144 2.62 2.25 36.83
C ALA A 144 2.11 3.69 36.68
N GLY A 145 2.19 4.21 35.46
CA GLY A 145 1.86 5.61 35.15
C GLY A 145 0.36 5.93 35.17
N GLY A 146 0.05 7.22 35.06
CA GLY A 146 -1.30 7.73 34.85
C GLY A 146 -1.86 7.48 33.44
N PRO A 147 -3.09 7.93 33.15
CA PRO A 147 -3.68 7.83 31.82
C PRO A 147 -2.81 8.53 30.75
N GLY A 148 -2.51 7.82 29.67
CA GLY A 148 -1.61 8.26 28.61
C GLY A 148 -0.11 8.03 28.90
N GLU A 149 0.26 7.45 30.03
CA GLU A 149 1.68 7.27 30.40
C GLU A 149 2.27 5.90 30.02
N ALA A 150 1.52 5.02 29.35
CA ALA A 150 2.05 3.77 28.78
C ALA A 150 2.28 3.86 27.25
N LEU A 151 3.16 3.01 26.72
CA LEU A 151 3.28 2.71 25.29
C LEU A 151 2.59 1.39 24.96
N LEU A 152 1.92 1.32 23.81
CA LEU A 152 1.37 0.07 23.25
C LEU A 152 2.06 -0.24 21.92
N LEU A 153 2.66 -1.42 21.80
CA LEU A 153 3.10 -2.00 20.53
C LEU A 153 2.13 -3.13 20.17
N VAL A 154 1.68 -3.16 18.91
CA VAL A 154 0.68 -4.09 18.40
C VAL A 154 1.18 -4.79 17.14
N ALA A 155 0.98 -6.10 17.09
CA ALA A 155 1.07 -6.96 15.92
C ALA A 155 0.23 -8.21 16.16
N HIS A 156 -0.40 -8.77 15.13
CA HIS A 156 -1.15 -10.02 15.29
C HIS A 156 -0.25 -11.26 15.30
N TYR A 157 -0.78 -12.37 15.85
CA TYR A 157 -0.08 -13.66 15.88
C TYR A 157 -0.86 -14.80 15.21
N ASP A 158 -2.10 -14.58 14.74
CA ASP A 158 -2.77 -15.49 13.82
C ASP A 158 -2.27 -15.30 12.38
N SER A 159 -2.39 -16.35 11.57
CA SER A 159 -2.13 -16.33 10.13
C SER A 159 -3.40 -16.66 9.34
N VAL A 160 -3.48 -16.25 8.07
CA VAL A 160 -4.45 -16.87 7.15
C VAL A 160 -4.28 -18.39 7.03
N PRO A 161 -5.29 -19.14 6.55
CA PRO A 161 -5.12 -20.55 6.23
C PRO A 161 -4.09 -20.78 5.12
N GLY A 162 -3.42 -21.93 5.14
CA GLY A 162 -2.45 -22.31 4.09
C GLY A 162 -1.12 -21.51 4.08
N SER A 163 -1.12 -20.25 4.53
CA SER A 163 0.07 -19.44 4.77
C SER A 163 0.75 -19.78 6.09
N PRO A 164 2.08 -19.98 6.14
CA PRO A 164 2.82 -20.07 7.40
C PRO A 164 2.94 -18.76 8.20
N GLY A 165 2.58 -17.60 7.62
CA GLY A 165 2.60 -16.30 8.29
C GLY A 165 3.99 -15.81 8.71
N ALA A 166 5.01 -16.02 7.87
CA ALA A 166 6.39 -15.65 8.16
C ALA A 166 6.65 -14.14 8.09
N ALA A 167 6.20 -13.47 7.03
CA ALA A 167 6.06 -12.03 6.99
C ALA A 167 4.85 -11.60 7.81
N ASP A 168 3.74 -12.33 7.66
CA ASP A 168 2.38 -11.83 7.84
C ASP A 168 1.62 -12.63 8.91
N ASN A 169 1.67 -12.25 10.20
CA ASN A 169 2.46 -11.16 10.79
C ASN A 169 3.48 -11.65 11.82
N GLY A 170 3.98 -12.88 11.63
CA GLY A 170 5.06 -13.44 12.43
C GLY A 170 6.32 -12.57 12.45
N ALA A 171 6.57 -11.74 11.41
CA ALA A 171 7.72 -10.83 11.37
C ALA A 171 7.62 -9.71 12.40
N ALA A 172 6.45 -9.11 12.62
CA ALA A 172 6.31 -8.09 13.66
C ALA A 172 6.23 -8.72 15.05
N ALA A 173 5.49 -9.82 15.22
CA ALA A 173 5.43 -10.54 16.50
C ALA A 173 6.83 -11.00 16.99
N ALA A 174 7.63 -11.62 16.11
CA ALA A 174 9.02 -11.99 16.42
C ALA A 174 9.92 -10.77 16.70
N SER A 175 9.66 -9.65 16.01
CA SER A 175 10.41 -8.40 16.22
C SER A 175 10.04 -7.71 17.54
N MET A 176 8.80 -7.87 18.01
CA MET A 176 8.35 -7.41 19.33
C MET A 176 9.04 -8.19 20.46
N LEU A 177 9.18 -9.51 20.35
CA LEU A 177 9.92 -10.34 21.33
C LEU A 177 11.42 -9.96 21.42
N GLU A 178 12.11 -9.82 20.29
CA GLU A 178 13.52 -9.36 20.27
C GLU A 178 13.65 -7.88 20.70
N THR A 179 12.63 -7.04 20.48
CA THR A 179 12.58 -5.65 20.99
C THR A 179 12.45 -5.63 22.51
N LEU A 180 11.53 -6.41 23.09
CA LEU A 180 11.34 -6.58 24.52
C LEU A 180 12.67 -7.04 25.17
N ARG A 181 13.29 -8.10 24.62
CA ARG A 181 14.62 -8.57 25.05
C ARG A 181 15.72 -7.48 24.95
N ALA A 182 15.69 -6.62 23.92
CA ALA A 182 16.67 -5.55 23.75
C ALA A 182 16.43 -4.36 24.70
N VAL A 183 15.19 -4.09 25.08
CA VAL A 183 14.81 -3.13 26.12
C VAL A 183 15.29 -3.62 27.49
N GLU A 184 15.03 -4.88 27.85
CA GLU A 184 15.52 -5.45 29.12
C GLU A 184 17.05 -5.57 29.18
N ALA A 185 17.71 -5.91 28.08
CA ALA A 185 19.16 -5.82 27.96
C ALA A 185 19.71 -4.36 28.02
N SER A 186 18.83 -3.35 28.01
CA SER A 186 19.14 -1.94 28.31
C SER A 186 18.77 -1.52 29.74
N GLY A 187 18.26 -2.46 30.55
CA GLY A 187 17.78 -2.27 31.92
C GLY A 187 16.30 -1.87 32.05
N GLY A 188 15.49 -2.04 31.01
CA GLY A 188 14.07 -1.62 31.02
C GLY A 188 13.86 -0.12 30.79
N THR A 189 12.60 0.31 30.67
CA THR A 189 12.15 1.69 30.39
C THR A 189 11.83 2.50 31.64
N ARG A 190 11.66 3.82 31.51
CA ARG A 190 11.14 4.68 32.58
C ARG A 190 9.64 4.42 32.81
N HIS A 191 8.88 4.38 31.72
CA HIS A 191 7.44 4.15 31.68
C HIS A 191 7.10 2.71 31.25
N ASP A 192 5.83 2.34 31.37
CA ASP A 192 5.34 1.02 30.97
C ASP A 192 5.34 0.85 29.44
N VAL A 193 5.73 -0.35 28.98
CA VAL A 193 5.60 -0.76 27.56
C VAL A 193 4.79 -2.05 27.50
N VAL A 194 3.63 -1.99 26.86
CA VAL A 194 2.77 -3.15 26.61
C VAL A 194 3.01 -3.64 25.19
N PHE A 195 3.37 -4.92 25.08
CA PHE A 195 3.44 -5.66 23.84
C PHE A 195 2.16 -6.48 23.74
N LEU A 196 1.24 -6.04 22.88
CA LEU A 196 -0.03 -6.71 22.59
C LEU A 196 0.15 -7.56 21.33
N PHE A 197 -0.04 -8.87 21.48
CA PHE A 197 -0.14 -9.81 20.37
C PHE A 197 -1.63 -10.13 20.17
N THR A 198 -2.21 -9.61 19.10
CA THR A 198 -3.62 -9.74 18.75
C THR A 198 -3.95 -11.07 18.07
N ASP A 199 -5.21 -11.47 18.15
CA ASP A 199 -5.75 -12.75 17.67
C ASP A 199 -7.01 -12.50 16.84
N GLY A 200 -7.07 -13.02 15.62
CA GLY A 200 -8.17 -12.85 14.68
C GLY A 200 -8.12 -11.52 13.94
N GLU A 201 -6.93 -11.04 13.61
CA GLU A 201 -6.76 -9.87 12.73
C GLU A 201 -7.29 -10.18 11.33
N GLU A 202 -6.92 -11.35 10.82
CA GLU A 202 -7.29 -11.93 9.51
C GLU A 202 -8.80 -12.17 9.33
N LEU A 203 -9.56 -12.03 10.43
CA LEU A 203 -11.02 -12.12 10.52
C LEU A 203 -11.67 -10.74 10.73
N GLY A 204 -10.90 -9.66 10.64
CA GLY A 204 -11.31 -8.27 10.79
C GLY A 204 -11.00 -7.66 12.15
N ALA A 205 -9.73 -7.69 12.58
CA ALA A 205 -9.26 -7.05 13.82
C ALA A 205 -10.04 -7.48 15.09
N LEU A 206 -10.46 -8.75 15.16
CA LEU A 206 -11.29 -9.26 16.27
C LEU A 206 -10.58 -9.13 17.62
N GLY A 207 -9.24 -9.27 17.62
CA GLY A 207 -8.37 -9.09 18.78
C GLY A 207 -8.38 -7.65 19.30
N ALA A 208 -8.21 -6.65 18.44
CA ALA A 208 -8.31 -5.25 18.86
C ALA A 208 -9.73 -4.86 19.30
N GLU A 209 -10.80 -5.39 18.67
CA GLU A 209 -12.18 -5.18 19.11
C GLU A 209 -12.40 -5.75 20.53
N LEU A 210 -11.88 -6.95 20.83
CA LEU A 210 -11.88 -7.52 22.19
C LEU A 210 -11.08 -6.63 23.18
N PHE A 211 -9.87 -6.22 22.80
CA PHE A 211 -8.97 -5.43 23.63
C PHE A 211 -9.59 -4.08 23.99
N VAL A 212 -9.97 -3.27 23.00
CA VAL A 212 -10.45 -1.91 23.22
C VAL A 212 -11.79 -1.89 23.96
N ARG A 213 -12.64 -2.91 23.81
CA ARG A 213 -13.91 -3.06 24.53
C ARG A 213 -13.75 -3.24 26.05
N GLU A 214 -12.64 -3.83 26.49
CA GLU A 214 -12.43 -4.25 27.89
C GLU A 214 -11.31 -3.47 28.60
N GLU A 215 -10.28 -3.06 27.86
CA GLU A 215 -9.10 -2.34 28.34
C GLU A 215 -9.12 -0.83 28.02
N GLY A 216 -9.92 -0.42 27.02
CA GLY A 216 -9.91 0.93 26.48
C GLY A 216 -8.62 1.28 25.73
N VAL A 217 -8.40 2.58 25.54
CA VAL A 217 -7.16 3.14 24.95
C VAL A 217 -6.53 4.25 25.80
N GLU A 218 -7.20 4.65 26.88
CA GLU A 218 -6.89 5.81 27.71
C GLU A 218 -5.60 5.66 28.53
N ALA A 219 -5.12 4.44 28.74
CA ALA A 219 -3.81 4.18 29.37
C ALA A 219 -2.64 4.55 28.44
N TYR A 220 -2.84 4.53 27.12
CA TYR A 220 -1.76 4.55 26.14
C TYR A 220 -1.57 5.95 25.54
N GLY A 221 -0.37 6.49 25.71
CA GLY A 221 0.03 7.76 25.09
C GLY A 221 0.26 7.61 23.59
N ALA A 222 0.83 6.48 23.17
CA ALA A 222 0.99 6.12 21.77
C ALA A 222 0.76 4.62 21.53
N VAL A 223 0.04 4.32 20.45
CA VAL A 223 -0.14 2.97 19.88
C VAL A 223 0.71 2.87 18.62
N LEU A 224 1.58 1.86 18.55
CA LEU A 224 2.47 1.62 17.42
C LEU A 224 2.12 0.25 16.81
N ASN A 225 1.48 0.28 15.64
CA ASN A 225 0.99 -0.89 14.94
C ASN A 225 1.93 -1.26 13.78
N TRP A 226 2.17 -2.55 13.60
CA TRP A 226 3.25 -3.08 12.77
C TRP A 226 2.78 -4.29 11.98
N GLU A 227 2.72 -4.18 10.65
CA GLU A 227 2.16 -5.20 9.75
C GLU A 227 3.16 -5.61 8.66
N ALA A 228 2.78 -6.61 7.85
CA ALA A 228 3.39 -6.87 6.54
C ALA A 228 2.32 -6.82 5.43
N ARG A 229 2.72 -6.68 4.17
CA ARG A 229 1.82 -6.88 3.03
C ARG A 229 2.50 -7.53 1.82
N GLY A 230 3.46 -8.40 2.11
CA GLY A 230 4.44 -8.95 1.19
C GLY A 230 5.74 -9.27 1.93
N SER A 231 6.67 -9.97 1.29
CA SER A 231 7.85 -10.53 1.96
C SER A 231 9.05 -9.58 2.15
N GLY A 232 8.95 -8.27 1.83
CA GLY A 232 10.05 -7.34 2.12
C GLY A 232 9.85 -5.88 1.71
N GLY A 233 10.96 -5.16 1.52
CA GLY A 233 11.00 -3.74 1.22
C GLY A 233 11.19 -2.87 2.48
N PRO A 234 11.34 -1.54 2.34
CA PRO A 234 11.39 -0.66 3.51
C PRO A 234 10.09 -0.76 4.32
N VAL A 235 10.23 -0.65 5.64
CA VAL A 235 9.09 -0.36 6.51
C VAL A 235 8.64 1.07 6.25
N VAL A 236 7.44 1.20 5.68
CA VAL A 236 6.78 2.46 5.37
C VAL A 236 5.77 2.76 6.47
N THR A 237 5.92 3.89 7.17
CA THR A 237 4.83 4.40 8.03
C THR A 237 3.81 5.10 7.13
N PHE A 238 2.71 4.41 6.85
CA PHE A 238 1.68 4.84 5.90
C PHE A 238 0.51 5.56 6.56
N GLU A 239 0.26 5.32 7.85
CA GLU A 239 -0.75 6.02 8.64
C GLU A 239 -0.16 6.61 9.93
N THR A 240 -0.67 7.79 10.31
CA THR A 240 -0.35 8.50 11.55
C THR A 240 -1.64 9.14 12.07
N ALA A 241 -1.98 8.98 13.35
CA ALA A 241 -3.19 9.58 13.90
C ALA A 241 -3.23 11.13 13.79
N GLN A 242 -4.43 11.71 13.88
CA GLN A 242 -4.62 13.17 13.87
C GLN A 242 -3.81 13.83 15.01
N GLY A 243 -3.14 14.94 14.71
CA GLY A 243 -2.20 15.60 15.62
C GLY A 243 -0.82 14.92 15.74
N GLY A 244 -0.56 13.86 14.96
CA GLY A 244 0.60 12.98 15.09
C GLY A 244 1.99 13.55 14.74
N LEU A 245 2.15 14.86 14.52
CA LEU A 245 3.46 15.48 14.27
C LEU A 245 4.52 15.19 15.37
N PRO A 246 4.20 15.03 16.67
CA PRO A 246 5.17 14.55 17.66
C PRO A 246 5.67 13.13 17.38
N LEU A 247 4.81 12.21 16.94
CA LEU A 247 5.22 10.85 16.56
C LEU A 247 6.07 10.86 15.29
N VAL A 248 5.77 11.75 14.33
CA VAL A 248 6.61 11.96 13.14
C VAL A 248 8.02 12.46 13.51
N LYS A 249 8.14 13.34 14.52
CA LYS A 249 9.44 13.77 15.07
C LYS A 249 10.16 12.63 15.81
N ALA A 250 9.41 11.77 16.50
CA ALA A 250 9.98 10.58 17.13
C ALA A 250 10.54 9.61 16.07
N LEU A 251 9.76 9.31 15.02
CA LEU A 251 10.16 8.46 13.90
C LEU A 251 11.40 8.99 13.17
N ALA A 252 11.48 10.31 12.97
CA ALA A 252 12.66 11.00 12.40
C ALA A 252 13.94 10.86 13.24
N THR A 253 13.81 10.52 14.53
CA THR A 253 14.90 10.31 15.48
C THR A 253 15.18 8.82 15.75
N ALA A 254 14.15 7.99 15.64
CA ALA A 254 14.15 6.57 15.99
C ALA A 254 14.71 5.65 14.89
N SER A 255 14.31 5.86 13.63
CA SER A 255 14.71 4.98 12.53
C SER A 255 16.04 5.42 11.91
N SER A 256 16.91 4.47 11.56
CA SER A 256 18.07 4.75 10.70
C SER A 256 17.70 4.96 9.22
N ARG A 257 16.45 4.60 8.87
CA ARG A 257 15.85 4.63 7.53
C ARG A 257 14.36 5.07 7.56
N PRO A 258 14.02 6.30 8.00
CA PRO A 258 12.62 6.71 8.08
C PRO A 258 12.03 6.87 6.66
N VAL A 259 11.04 6.03 6.32
CA VAL A 259 10.25 6.11 5.07
C VAL A 259 8.80 6.42 5.44
N ALA A 260 8.41 7.68 5.28
CA ALA A 260 7.09 8.17 5.66
C ALA A 260 6.76 9.45 4.88
N ASN A 261 5.49 9.63 4.49
CA ASN A 261 5.04 10.89 3.86
C ASN A 261 3.56 11.20 4.13
N SER A 262 3.23 12.48 4.24
CA SER A 262 1.88 12.97 4.57
C SER A 262 0.87 12.91 3.41
N LEU A 263 1.24 12.34 2.26
CA LEU A 263 0.26 11.93 1.23
C LEU A 263 -0.24 10.51 1.50
N ALA A 264 0.60 9.58 1.97
CA ALA A 264 0.21 8.20 2.25
C ALA A 264 -1.01 8.14 3.20
N TYR A 265 -0.99 8.91 4.29
CA TYR A 265 -2.12 9.00 5.23
C TYR A 265 -3.41 9.51 4.58
N GLU A 266 -3.33 10.51 3.69
CA GLU A 266 -4.51 11.01 2.96
C GLU A 266 -5.01 10.00 1.90
N VAL A 267 -4.16 9.13 1.36
CA VAL A 267 -4.61 8.04 0.49
C VAL A 267 -5.26 6.92 1.31
N TYR A 268 -4.60 6.46 2.37
CA TYR A 268 -5.06 5.33 3.19
C TYR A 268 -6.44 5.55 3.81
N LYS A 269 -6.73 6.76 4.34
CA LYS A 269 -8.07 7.20 4.80
C LYS A 269 -9.23 6.99 3.83
N ARG A 270 -8.94 6.72 2.55
CA ARG A 270 -9.90 6.64 1.44
C ARG A 270 -9.85 5.30 0.70
N LEU A 271 -9.05 4.35 1.20
CA LEU A 271 -9.07 2.94 0.76
C LEU A 271 -9.97 2.13 1.70
N PRO A 272 -10.60 1.03 1.23
CA PRO A 272 -11.34 0.09 2.07
C PRO A 272 -10.37 -0.92 2.71
N ASN A 273 -9.25 -0.42 3.23
CA ASN A 273 -8.21 -1.20 3.88
C ASN A 273 -8.25 -0.85 5.37
N ASP A 274 -8.38 -1.85 6.21
CA ASP A 274 -8.29 -1.70 7.66
C ASP A 274 -7.10 -2.48 8.21
N SER A 275 -6.96 -2.48 9.53
CA SER A 275 -6.05 -3.28 10.35
C SER A 275 -6.50 -3.15 11.81
N ASP A 276 -5.88 -3.84 12.76
CA ASP A 276 -6.02 -3.58 14.20
C ASP A 276 -5.95 -2.07 14.53
N PHE A 277 -5.06 -1.31 13.89
CA PHE A 277 -4.96 0.14 14.11
C PHE A 277 -6.22 0.94 13.75
N THR A 278 -7.08 0.47 12.83
CA THR A 278 -8.39 1.10 12.59
C THR A 278 -9.23 1.08 13.86
N VAL A 279 -9.24 -0.02 14.61
CA VAL A 279 -10.07 -0.17 15.82
C VAL A 279 -9.57 0.77 16.92
N PHE A 280 -8.26 0.82 17.15
CA PHE A 280 -7.61 1.77 18.07
C PHE A 280 -7.88 3.22 17.67
N ARG A 281 -7.70 3.57 16.39
CA ARG A 281 -7.99 4.91 15.85
C ARG A 281 -9.47 5.28 15.98
N GLY A 282 -10.38 4.33 15.77
CA GLY A 282 -11.83 4.52 15.91
C GLY A 282 -12.25 4.95 17.31
N HIS A 283 -11.52 4.48 18.33
CA HIS A 283 -11.72 4.82 19.74
C HIS A 283 -10.84 5.99 20.22
N GLY A 284 -10.18 6.72 19.31
CA GLY A 284 -9.47 7.97 19.63
C GLY A 284 -8.03 7.80 20.13
N ALA A 285 -7.43 6.61 19.93
CA ALA A 285 -6.00 6.40 20.16
C ALA A 285 -5.14 7.28 19.25
N ILE A 286 -3.93 7.60 19.72
CA ILE A 286 -2.92 8.34 18.98
C ILE A 286 -1.84 7.34 18.60
N GLY A 287 -1.35 7.34 17.36
CA GLY A 287 -0.44 6.29 16.94
C GLY A 287 0.05 6.36 15.51
N MET A 288 0.67 5.26 15.09
CA MET A 288 1.22 5.05 13.75
C MET A 288 0.93 3.63 13.30
N ASN A 289 0.73 3.45 11.99
CA ASN A 289 0.68 2.14 11.34
C ASN A 289 1.80 2.04 10.30
N SER A 290 2.59 0.97 10.36
CA SER A 290 3.79 0.79 9.54
C SER A 290 3.91 -0.63 9.01
N ALA A 291 4.30 -0.80 7.74
CA ALA A 291 4.49 -2.11 7.14
C ALA A 291 5.57 -2.10 6.06
N PHE A 292 6.18 -3.26 5.82
CA PHE A 292 6.91 -3.53 4.57
C PHE A 292 5.97 -4.21 3.56
N ILE A 293 6.05 -3.80 2.28
CA ILE A 293 4.99 -4.02 1.28
C ILE A 293 5.48 -4.42 -0.13
N ASP A 294 6.78 -4.63 -0.32
CA ASP A 294 7.30 -5.30 -1.51
C ASP A 294 7.17 -6.83 -1.34
N GLY A 295 7.24 -7.60 -2.43
CA GLY A 295 7.11 -9.07 -2.36
C GLY A 295 5.66 -9.56 -2.19
N PHE A 296 4.67 -8.77 -2.64
CA PHE A 296 3.22 -9.03 -2.54
C PHE A 296 2.75 -10.44 -2.95
N HIS A 297 3.49 -11.21 -3.76
CA HIS A 297 3.12 -12.60 -4.08
C HIS A 297 3.18 -13.58 -2.90
N ALA A 298 3.92 -13.24 -1.83
CA ALA A 298 3.88 -13.98 -0.58
C ALA A 298 2.61 -13.70 0.24
N TYR A 299 2.04 -12.49 0.11
CA TYR A 299 0.92 -12.03 0.93
C TYR A 299 -0.26 -13.00 0.88
N HIS A 300 -0.77 -13.36 2.07
CA HIS A 300 -1.86 -14.30 2.27
C HIS A 300 -1.65 -15.69 1.59
N SER A 301 -0.42 -16.12 1.30
CA SER A 301 -0.15 -17.28 0.44
C SER A 301 0.75 -18.33 1.10
N ALA A 302 0.66 -19.57 0.62
CA ALA A 302 1.54 -20.68 1.03
C ALA A 302 3.04 -20.45 0.73
N SER A 303 3.40 -19.33 0.09
CA SER A 303 4.78 -18.92 -0.15
C SER A 303 5.29 -17.87 0.85
N ASP A 304 4.49 -17.46 1.85
CA ASP A 304 4.99 -16.64 2.96
C ASP A 304 5.80 -17.48 3.96
N THR A 305 7.06 -17.74 3.61
CA THR A 305 7.97 -18.56 4.41
C THR A 305 9.22 -17.76 4.81
N ILE A 306 9.92 -18.24 5.84
CA ILE A 306 11.15 -17.64 6.40
C ILE A 306 12.29 -17.59 5.35
N GLU A 307 12.19 -18.38 4.29
CA GLU A 307 13.08 -18.41 3.13
C GLU A 307 12.78 -17.29 2.12
N GLN A 308 11.53 -16.84 2.01
CA GLN A 308 11.12 -15.72 1.13
C GLN A 308 11.18 -14.36 1.82
N LEU A 309 11.06 -14.32 3.14
CA LEU A 309 11.13 -13.12 3.96
C LEU A 309 12.52 -12.45 3.91
N ASP A 310 12.55 -11.18 3.54
CA ASP A 310 13.76 -10.37 3.56
C ASP A 310 14.18 -10.02 5.00
N LYS A 311 15.38 -10.47 5.36
CA LYS A 311 15.96 -10.27 6.69
C LYS A 311 16.41 -8.83 6.93
N ASP A 312 16.70 -8.07 5.87
CA ASP A 312 17.02 -6.64 5.97
C ASP A 312 15.72 -5.84 6.26
N SER A 313 14.58 -6.28 5.74
CA SER A 313 13.24 -5.76 6.09
C SER A 313 12.87 -6.05 7.55
N VAL A 314 13.08 -7.29 8.04
CA VAL A 314 12.92 -7.63 9.48
C VAL A 314 13.84 -6.78 10.36
N GLN A 315 15.08 -6.52 9.92
CA GLN A 315 16.01 -5.64 10.64
C GLN A 315 15.50 -4.20 10.72
N HIS A 316 14.94 -3.67 9.63
CA HIS A 316 14.30 -2.34 9.60
C HIS A 316 13.13 -2.26 10.58
N HIS A 317 12.31 -3.30 10.62
CA HIS A 317 11.10 -3.37 11.45
C HIS A 317 11.46 -3.25 12.92
N GLY A 318 12.25 -4.20 13.43
CA GLY A 318 12.62 -4.23 14.83
C GLY A 318 13.58 -3.12 15.29
N GLU A 319 14.48 -2.62 14.43
CA GLU A 319 15.29 -1.45 14.82
C GLU A 319 14.48 -0.16 14.88
N THR A 320 13.40 -0.05 14.09
CA THR A 320 12.46 1.09 14.19
C THR A 320 11.52 0.93 15.39
N MET A 321 11.03 -0.27 15.71
CA MET A 321 10.30 -0.56 16.96
C MET A 321 11.12 -0.16 18.20
N LEU A 322 12.33 -0.70 18.33
CA LEU A 322 13.23 -0.42 19.46
C LEU A 322 13.64 1.06 19.53
N GLY A 323 13.84 1.71 18.38
CA GLY A 323 14.09 3.15 18.30
C GLY A 323 12.89 3.96 18.82
N MET A 324 11.67 3.62 18.40
CA MET A 324 10.46 4.34 18.78
C MET A 324 10.15 4.22 20.27
N VAL A 325 10.28 3.01 20.84
CA VAL A 325 10.15 2.78 22.29
C VAL A 325 11.09 3.70 23.07
N ARG A 326 12.38 3.73 22.70
CA ARG A 326 13.41 4.54 23.37
C ARG A 326 13.15 6.04 23.28
N VAL A 327 12.78 6.54 22.10
CA VAL A 327 12.56 7.97 21.89
C VAL A 327 11.31 8.44 22.63
N LEU A 328 10.22 7.67 22.63
CA LEU A 328 8.99 8.02 23.32
C LEU A 328 9.09 7.87 24.85
N ASP A 329 9.75 6.82 25.35
CA ASP A 329 10.05 6.66 26.79
C ASP A 329 10.93 7.79 27.33
N THR A 330 11.90 8.26 26.53
CA THR A 330 12.72 9.43 26.89
C THR A 330 11.89 10.72 26.90
N ALA A 331 10.98 10.90 25.93
CA ALA A 331 10.18 12.12 25.77
C ALA A 331 8.98 12.24 26.73
N GLY A 332 8.48 11.11 27.25
CA GLY A 332 7.22 11.02 27.98
C GLY A 332 6.07 10.65 27.04
N PRO A 333 5.50 9.42 27.13
CA PRO A 333 4.52 8.91 26.17
C PRO A 333 3.20 9.70 26.14
N GLY A 334 2.83 10.47 27.18
CA GLY A 334 1.63 11.32 27.18
C GLY A 334 1.68 12.56 26.26
N GLY A 335 2.82 12.83 25.61
CA GLY A 335 3.04 14.03 24.78
C GLY A 335 2.50 14.10 23.33
N PRO A 336 1.94 13.06 22.66
CA PRO A 336 1.80 13.09 21.19
C PRO A 336 0.54 13.75 20.62
N ARG A 337 -0.37 14.32 21.42
CA ARG A 337 -1.47 15.17 20.90
C ARG A 337 -0.92 16.55 20.48
N GLY A 338 -0.41 16.65 19.26
CA GLY A 338 0.07 17.88 18.64
C GLY A 338 -0.87 18.44 17.56
N GLU A 339 -0.32 19.29 16.70
CA GLU A 339 -0.93 19.68 15.42
C GLU A 339 -0.57 18.68 14.30
N ASP A 340 -1.33 18.66 13.19
CA ASP A 340 -0.99 17.81 12.05
C ASP A 340 0.32 18.25 11.37
N GLY A 341 1.04 17.28 10.80
CA GLY A 341 2.31 17.49 10.09
C GLY A 341 2.21 17.34 8.57
N VAL A 342 2.90 18.20 7.84
CA VAL A 342 3.36 17.90 6.47
C VAL A 342 4.75 17.28 6.61
N TYR A 343 4.94 16.09 6.05
CA TYR A 343 6.21 15.37 6.16
C TYR A 343 6.50 14.51 4.93
N PHE A 344 7.79 14.29 4.67
CA PHE A 344 8.31 13.44 3.60
C PHE A 344 9.77 13.08 3.88
N ASP A 345 10.18 11.86 3.54
CA ASP A 345 11.60 11.51 3.58
C ASP A 345 12.39 12.14 2.42
N LEU A 346 13.68 12.32 2.65
CA LEU A 346 14.69 12.53 1.63
C LEU A 346 15.69 11.38 1.73
N PHE A 347 15.77 10.59 0.66
CA PHE A 347 16.67 9.44 0.52
C PHE A 347 16.50 8.39 1.63
N ALA A 348 15.32 8.25 2.25
CA ALA A 348 15.12 7.44 3.45
C ALA A 348 16.19 7.68 4.54
N ARG A 349 16.65 8.93 4.70
CA ARG A 349 17.69 9.33 5.70
C ARG A 349 17.35 10.57 6.49
N LEU A 350 16.56 11.47 5.94
CA LEU A 350 16.10 12.69 6.59
C LEU A 350 14.61 12.83 6.40
N LEU A 351 13.83 12.61 7.46
CA LEU A 351 12.39 12.87 7.46
C LEU A 351 12.16 14.36 7.68
N VAL A 352 11.90 15.10 6.60
CA VAL A 352 11.54 16.51 6.66
C VAL A 352 10.12 16.62 7.20
N HIS A 353 9.92 17.40 8.25
CA HIS A 353 8.61 17.58 8.88
C HIS A 353 8.37 19.05 9.28
N TYR A 354 7.16 19.55 9.08
CA TYR A 354 6.74 20.87 9.58
C TYR A 354 5.21 20.92 9.78
N PRO A 355 4.68 21.87 10.58
CA PRO A 355 3.25 22.01 10.81
C PRO A 355 2.39 22.19 9.55
N VAL A 356 1.20 21.58 9.53
CA VAL A 356 0.15 21.85 8.52
C VAL A 356 -0.23 23.33 8.50
N SER A 357 -0.16 24.02 9.64
CA SER A 357 -0.38 25.47 9.76
C SER A 357 0.56 26.31 8.88
N TRP A 358 1.71 25.78 8.45
CA TRP A 358 2.65 26.47 7.54
C TRP A 358 2.29 26.31 6.05
N ALA A 359 1.44 25.34 5.68
CA ALA A 359 1.17 25.00 4.28
C ALA A 359 0.56 26.18 3.49
N ALA A 360 -0.48 26.83 4.04
CA ALA A 360 -1.13 27.97 3.39
C ALA A 360 -0.24 29.24 3.32
N PRO A 361 0.48 29.65 4.38
CA PRO A 361 1.47 30.73 4.29
C PRO A 361 2.58 30.50 3.26
N LEU A 362 3.16 29.29 3.20
CA LEU A 362 4.22 28.94 2.24
C LEU A 362 3.68 28.91 0.81
N ALA A 363 2.50 28.32 0.59
CA ALA A 363 1.82 28.33 -0.70
C ALA A 363 1.51 29.77 -1.16
N GLY A 364 0.97 30.61 -0.27
CA GLY A 364 0.69 32.02 -0.53
C GLY A 364 1.93 32.80 -0.96
N LEU A 365 3.02 32.72 -0.19
CA LEU A 365 4.31 33.34 -0.54
C LEU A 365 4.81 32.90 -1.93
N THR A 366 4.70 31.60 -2.22
CA THR A 366 5.18 30.99 -3.46
C THR A 366 4.34 31.40 -4.68
N VAL A 367 3.01 31.42 -4.53
CA VAL A 367 2.06 31.83 -5.57
C VAL A 367 2.13 33.34 -5.82
N THR A 368 2.27 34.17 -4.78
CA THR A 368 2.50 35.61 -4.93
C THR A 368 3.84 35.90 -5.61
N GLY A 369 4.91 35.17 -5.25
CA GLY A 369 6.21 35.26 -5.92
C GLY A 369 6.13 34.91 -7.41
N LEU A 370 5.44 33.80 -7.75
CA LEU A 370 5.15 33.43 -9.13
C LEU A 370 4.35 34.52 -9.86
N ALA A 371 3.27 35.04 -9.28
CA ALA A 371 2.44 36.09 -9.87
C ALA A 371 3.23 37.37 -10.16
N ALA A 372 4.11 37.79 -9.24
CA ALA A 372 5.00 38.94 -9.42
C ALA A 372 6.00 38.71 -10.58
N LEU A 373 6.56 37.50 -10.71
CA LEU A 373 7.46 37.15 -11.82
C LEU A 373 6.73 37.06 -13.17
N LEU A 374 5.49 36.57 -13.20
CA LEU A 374 4.65 36.56 -14.40
C LEU A 374 4.30 37.99 -14.84
N TRP A 375 3.88 38.84 -13.91
CA TRP A 375 3.63 40.27 -14.16
C TRP A 375 4.88 40.98 -14.69
N LEU A 376 6.04 40.75 -14.06
CA LEU A 376 7.32 41.32 -14.48
C LEU A 376 7.75 40.82 -15.87
N GLY A 377 7.54 39.53 -16.15
CA GLY A 377 7.82 38.92 -17.45
C GLY A 377 6.94 39.45 -18.58
N ILE A 378 5.66 39.74 -18.29
CA ILE A 378 4.74 40.39 -19.23
C ILE A 378 5.14 41.87 -19.42
N ARG A 379 5.38 42.62 -18.33
CA ARG A 379 5.85 44.03 -18.36
C ARG A 379 7.15 44.21 -19.14
N ARG A 380 8.05 43.22 -19.12
CA ARG A 380 9.31 43.20 -19.90
C ARG A 380 9.17 42.62 -21.30
N ALA A 381 7.94 42.27 -21.74
CA ALA A 381 7.65 41.59 -22.99
C ALA A 381 8.42 40.26 -23.21
N ALA A 382 8.90 39.63 -22.13
CA ALA A 382 9.56 38.32 -22.15
C ALA A 382 8.54 37.19 -22.30
N LEU A 383 7.39 37.30 -21.61
CA LEU A 383 6.27 36.37 -21.66
C LEU A 383 5.15 36.88 -22.58
N ARG A 384 4.61 36.00 -23.43
CA ARG A 384 3.37 36.26 -24.21
C ARG A 384 2.28 35.32 -23.68
N PRO A 385 1.16 35.81 -23.09
CA PRO A 385 0.16 34.95 -22.44
C PRO A 385 -0.36 33.79 -23.30
N ARG A 386 -0.67 34.03 -24.59
CA ARG A 386 -1.09 32.96 -25.53
C ARG A 386 -0.04 31.86 -25.74
N LYS A 387 1.26 32.15 -25.56
CA LYS A 387 2.35 31.17 -25.66
C LYS A 387 2.56 30.42 -24.35
N VAL A 388 2.40 31.09 -23.21
CA VAL A 388 2.38 30.45 -21.87
C VAL A 388 1.22 29.48 -21.76
N LEU A 389 0.01 29.88 -22.20
CA LEU A 389 -1.17 28.99 -22.20
C LEU A 389 -0.96 27.76 -23.11
N ARG A 390 -0.37 27.92 -24.31
CA ARG A 390 0.04 26.78 -25.14
C ARG A 390 1.02 25.86 -24.41
N ALA A 391 2.02 26.42 -23.72
CA ALA A 391 2.98 25.61 -22.97
C ALA A 391 2.32 24.86 -21.80
N ALA A 392 1.39 25.48 -21.07
CA ALA A 392 0.61 24.84 -20.01
C ALA A 392 -0.29 23.71 -20.53
N GLY A 393 -1.05 23.95 -21.60
CA GLY A 393 -1.84 22.89 -22.25
C GLY A 393 -0.99 21.74 -22.80
N THR A 394 0.23 22.04 -23.26
CA THR A 394 1.20 21.01 -23.68
C THR A 394 1.72 20.21 -22.47
N ALA A 395 2.01 20.87 -21.34
CA ALA A 395 2.47 20.21 -20.12
C ALA A 395 1.38 19.29 -19.54
N LEU A 396 0.17 19.79 -19.32
CA LEU A 396 -0.97 19.00 -18.82
C LEU A 396 -1.33 17.85 -19.79
N GLY A 397 -1.31 18.12 -21.10
CA GLY A 397 -1.53 17.10 -22.12
C GLY A 397 -0.48 15.98 -22.10
N ALA A 398 0.75 16.25 -21.69
CA ALA A 398 1.80 15.23 -21.56
C ALA A 398 1.53 14.27 -20.39
N VAL A 399 1.02 14.77 -19.26
CA VAL A 399 0.61 13.94 -18.10
C VAL A 399 -0.54 13.02 -18.50
N LEU A 400 -1.59 13.59 -19.10
CA LEU A 400 -2.76 12.83 -19.54
C LEU A 400 -2.38 11.77 -20.59
N ALA A 401 -1.56 12.14 -21.58
CA ALA A 401 -1.09 11.20 -22.60
C ALA A 401 -0.21 10.08 -22.04
N ALA A 402 0.59 10.34 -20.99
CA ALA A 402 1.38 9.31 -20.33
C ALA A 402 0.49 8.32 -19.56
N GLY A 403 -0.46 8.81 -18.75
CA GLY A 403 -1.40 7.96 -18.02
C GLY A 403 -2.29 7.12 -18.95
N VAL A 404 -2.84 7.73 -20.00
CA VAL A 404 -3.66 7.03 -21.01
C VAL A 404 -2.83 6.00 -21.80
N LEU A 405 -1.58 6.30 -22.14
CA LEU A 405 -0.71 5.34 -22.81
C LEU A 405 -0.39 4.13 -21.92
N VAL A 406 -0.03 4.35 -20.65
CA VAL A 406 0.27 3.27 -19.71
C VAL A 406 -0.98 2.42 -19.43
N HIS A 407 -2.15 3.04 -19.25
CA HIS A 407 -3.41 2.31 -19.15
C HIS A 407 -3.67 1.44 -20.39
N GLY A 408 -3.54 2.01 -21.60
CA GLY A 408 -3.70 1.27 -22.84
C GLY A 408 -2.69 0.13 -23.02
N MET A 409 -1.43 0.31 -22.59
CA MET A 409 -0.41 -0.75 -22.61
C MET A 409 -0.74 -1.88 -21.63
N TRP A 410 -1.26 -1.58 -20.44
CA TRP A 410 -1.67 -2.60 -19.47
C TRP A 410 -2.94 -3.35 -19.92
N THR A 411 -3.96 -2.64 -20.39
CA THR A 411 -5.16 -3.27 -20.97
C THR A 411 -4.81 -4.16 -22.17
N ALA A 412 -3.85 -3.76 -23.01
CA ALA A 412 -3.34 -4.61 -24.08
C ALA A 412 -2.56 -5.84 -23.56
N ALA A 413 -1.82 -5.71 -22.46
CA ALA A 413 -1.15 -6.85 -21.82
C ALA A 413 -2.15 -7.87 -21.27
N LEU A 414 -3.21 -7.42 -20.57
CA LEU A 414 -4.29 -8.29 -20.08
C LEU A 414 -5.03 -9.01 -21.21
N LEU A 415 -5.26 -8.35 -22.36
CA LEU A 415 -5.87 -8.97 -23.54
C LEU A 415 -4.97 -10.01 -24.22
N LEU A 416 -3.64 -9.88 -24.09
CA LEU A 416 -2.66 -10.85 -24.61
C LEU A 416 -2.36 -11.99 -23.61
N LEU A 417 -2.54 -11.73 -22.31
CA LEU A 417 -2.26 -12.64 -21.21
C LEU A 417 -3.49 -12.77 -20.28
N PRO A 418 -4.61 -13.35 -20.74
CA PRO A 418 -5.83 -13.47 -19.93
C PRO A 418 -5.61 -14.26 -18.62
N ASN A 419 -4.62 -15.16 -18.61
CA ASN A 419 -4.26 -15.94 -17.42
C ASN A 419 -3.67 -15.10 -16.27
N LEU A 420 -3.29 -13.84 -16.51
CA LEU A 420 -2.92 -12.91 -15.43
C LEU A 420 -4.06 -12.71 -14.43
N ALA A 421 -5.32 -12.84 -14.85
CA ALA A 421 -6.48 -12.73 -13.96
C ALA A 421 -6.57 -13.84 -12.90
N ALA A 422 -5.71 -14.85 -12.93
CA ALA A 422 -5.56 -15.85 -11.86
C ALA A 422 -4.58 -15.41 -10.75
N LEU A 423 -3.78 -14.37 -10.96
CA LEU A 423 -2.87 -13.81 -9.95
C LEU A 423 -3.59 -12.75 -9.10
N PRO A 424 -3.34 -12.66 -7.77
CA PRO A 424 -3.79 -11.56 -6.93
C PRO A 424 -3.48 -10.20 -7.56
N LEU A 425 -4.47 -9.30 -7.61
CA LEU A 425 -4.44 -8.02 -8.32
C LEU A 425 -4.04 -8.10 -9.82
N SER A 426 -4.11 -9.26 -10.46
CA SER A 426 -3.50 -9.52 -11.78
C SER A 426 -2.01 -9.14 -11.86
N GLU A 427 -1.31 -9.16 -10.72
CA GLU A 427 0.08 -8.73 -10.60
C GLU A 427 0.99 -9.76 -11.27
N PRO A 428 1.82 -9.38 -12.26
CA PRO A 428 2.70 -10.34 -12.94
C PRO A 428 4.01 -10.57 -12.17
N TYR A 429 4.42 -11.82 -11.98
CA TYR A 429 5.72 -12.18 -11.37
C TYR A 429 6.92 -11.44 -11.99
N ASN A 430 6.85 -11.09 -13.28
CA ASN A 430 7.87 -10.34 -14.01
C ASN A 430 7.60 -8.81 -14.07
N ARG A 431 6.86 -8.25 -13.09
CA ARG A 431 6.45 -6.83 -12.97
C ARG A 431 7.53 -5.80 -13.32
N GLY A 432 8.78 -6.06 -12.95
CA GLY A 432 9.91 -5.17 -13.24
C GLY A 432 10.05 -4.82 -14.74
N TRP A 433 9.78 -5.76 -15.65
CA TRP A 433 9.85 -5.51 -17.10
C TRP A 433 8.66 -4.67 -17.60
N PHE A 434 7.44 -4.95 -17.14
CA PHE A 434 6.25 -4.14 -17.45
C PHE A 434 6.41 -2.70 -16.95
N LEU A 435 6.80 -2.52 -15.68
CA LEU A 435 7.02 -1.20 -15.07
C LEU A 435 8.15 -0.43 -15.78
N THR A 436 9.23 -1.11 -16.22
CA THR A 436 10.28 -0.48 -17.03
C THR A 436 9.77 -0.07 -18.40
N ALA A 437 8.96 -0.90 -19.07
CA ALA A 437 8.33 -0.55 -20.34
C ALA A 437 7.44 0.70 -20.21
N PHE A 438 6.63 0.77 -19.15
CA PHE A 438 5.75 1.90 -18.85
C PHE A 438 6.53 3.19 -18.53
N ALA A 439 7.61 3.09 -17.76
CA ALA A 439 8.51 4.21 -17.47
C ALA A 439 9.14 4.79 -18.75
N VAL A 440 9.64 3.92 -19.63
CA VAL A 440 10.23 4.35 -20.91
C VAL A 440 9.16 4.92 -21.86
N ALA A 441 7.94 4.37 -21.86
CA ALA A 441 6.81 4.90 -22.62
C ALA A 441 6.39 6.32 -22.16
N ALA A 442 6.27 6.54 -20.85
CA ALA A 442 6.01 7.87 -20.28
C ALA A 442 7.15 8.86 -20.63
N GLY A 443 8.40 8.40 -20.58
CA GLY A 443 9.57 9.17 -21.05
C GLY A 443 9.50 9.53 -22.54
N ALA A 444 9.04 8.61 -23.40
CA ALA A 444 8.83 8.85 -24.82
C ALA A 444 7.76 9.93 -25.07
N VAL A 445 6.63 9.89 -24.32
CA VAL A 445 5.59 10.92 -24.35
C VAL A 445 6.18 12.29 -23.97
N LEU A 446 6.91 12.38 -22.86
CA LEU A 446 7.54 13.64 -22.42
C LEU A 446 8.52 14.21 -23.47
N LEU A 447 9.31 13.36 -24.13
CA LEU A 447 10.23 13.78 -25.22
C LEU A 447 9.48 14.23 -26.48
N ALA A 448 8.33 13.62 -26.78
CA ALA A 448 7.45 14.02 -27.88
C ALA A 448 6.74 15.36 -27.59
N PHE A 449 6.20 15.55 -26.39
CA PHE A 449 5.57 16.82 -26.00
C PHE A 449 6.61 17.96 -25.86
N ALA A 450 7.84 17.66 -25.40
CA ALA A 450 8.94 18.63 -25.42
C ALA A 450 9.30 19.12 -26.83
N ARG A 451 9.05 18.33 -27.90
CA ARG A 451 9.18 18.80 -29.30
C ARG A 451 8.14 19.88 -29.64
N LEU A 452 6.92 19.81 -29.09
CA LEU A 452 5.84 20.78 -29.32
C LEU A 452 6.11 22.14 -28.67
N LEU A 453 7.02 22.19 -27.69
CA LEU A 453 7.49 23.41 -27.02
C LEU A 453 8.62 24.14 -27.77
N ARG A 454 9.23 23.54 -28.81
CA ARG A 454 10.30 24.23 -29.57
C ARG A 454 9.81 25.51 -30.24
N GLY A 455 10.65 26.53 -30.24
CA GLY A 455 10.33 27.87 -30.76
C GLY A 455 9.56 28.77 -29.77
N LEU A 456 9.19 28.26 -28.59
CA LEU A 456 8.84 29.09 -27.44
C LEU A 456 10.12 29.57 -26.74
N ARG A 457 10.05 30.70 -26.04
CA ARG A 457 11.18 31.20 -25.23
C ARG A 457 11.34 30.36 -23.97
N PRO A 458 12.54 30.25 -23.37
CA PRO A 458 12.73 29.55 -22.09
C PRO A 458 11.82 30.06 -20.96
N ALA A 459 11.53 31.37 -20.92
CA ALA A 459 10.59 31.95 -19.96
C ALA A 459 9.14 31.51 -20.20
N GLU A 460 8.76 31.24 -21.45
CA GLU A 460 7.39 30.83 -21.81
C GLU A 460 7.15 29.35 -21.56
N THR A 461 8.15 28.49 -21.78
CA THR A 461 8.08 27.07 -21.40
C THR A 461 8.12 26.91 -19.88
N ALA A 462 8.96 27.69 -19.19
CA ALA A 462 9.00 27.81 -17.74
C ALA A 462 7.64 28.19 -17.14
N ALA A 463 7.10 29.34 -17.53
CA ALA A 463 5.78 29.80 -17.05
C ALA A 463 4.66 28.82 -17.41
N GLY A 464 4.79 28.09 -18.54
CA GLY A 464 3.86 27.03 -18.92
C GLY A 464 3.79 25.87 -17.93
N VAL A 465 4.90 25.52 -17.28
CA VAL A 465 4.91 24.51 -16.20
C VAL A 465 4.50 25.15 -14.87
N LEU A 466 5.10 26.29 -14.52
CA LEU A 466 4.94 26.87 -13.18
C LEU A 466 3.53 27.43 -12.91
N VAL A 467 2.78 27.86 -13.94
CA VAL A 467 1.39 28.34 -13.78
C VAL A 467 0.41 27.24 -13.33
N PRO A 468 0.24 26.12 -14.06
CA PRO A 468 -0.68 25.07 -13.62
C PRO A 468 -0.26 24.43 -12.29
N THR A 469 1.05 24.30 -12.02
CA THR A 469 1.52 23.82 -10.70
C THR A 469 1.24 24.84 -9.60
N GLY A 470 1.37 26.14 -9.85
CA GLY A 470 1.02 27.20 -8.89
C GLY A 470 -0.48 27.25 -8.57
N LEU A 471 -1.34 26.99 -9.57
CA LEU A 471 -2.78 26.83 -9.35
C LEU A 471 -3.09 25.57 -8.53
N LEU A 472 -2.46 24.44 -8.85
CA LEU A 472 -2.62 23.21 -8.06
C LEU A 472 -2.14 23.39 -6.62
N LEU A 473 -1.02 24.07 -6.38
CA LEU A 473 -0.52 24.36 -5.03
C LEU A 473 -1.55 25.15 -4.20
N ALA A 474 -2.23 26.14 -4.79
CA ALA A 474 -3.29 26.89 -4.11
C ALA A 474 -4.50 26.01 -3.77
N VAL A 475 -4.86 25.05 -4.64
CA VAL A 475 -5.94 24.08 -4.38
C VAL A 475 -5.54 23.08 -3.29
N LEU A 476 -4.33 22.52 -3.36
CA LEU A 476 -3.81 21.60 -2.33
C LEU A 476 -3.71 22.27 -0.97
N ALA A 477 -3.24 23.51 -0.89
CA ALA A 477 -3.16 24.25 0.37
C ALA A 477 -4.52 24.54 1.03
N ALA A 478 -5.62 24.45 0.26
CA ALA A 478 -6.99 24.62 0.77
C ALA A 478 -7.71 23.28 1.05
N LEU A 479 -7.42 22.22 0.30
CA LEU A 479 -8.17 20.95 0.36
C LEU A 479 -7.39 19.75 0.91
N LEU A 480 -6.07 19.71 0.71
CA LEU A 480 -5.18 18.60 1.07
C LEU A 480 -3.80 19.14 1.49
N PRO A 481 -3.68 19.88 2.61
CA PRO A 481 -2.44 20.56 2.99
C PRO A 481 -1.26 19.59 3.17
N GLY A 482 -1.51 18.36 3.62
CA GLY A 482 -0.52 17.27 3.72
C GLY A 482 0.13 16.87 2.38
N ALA A 483 -0.50 17.16 1.24
CA ALA A 483 0.04 16.87 -0.09
C ALA A 483 0.83 18.05 -0.70
N THR A 484 0.86 19.23 -0.04
CA THR A 484 1.43 20.45 -0.64
C THR A 484 2.92 20.35 -0.96
N TYR A 485 3.70 19.59 -0.17
CA TYR A 485 5.16 19.49 -0.31
C TYR A 485 5.62 19.12 -1.73
N LEU A 486 4.88 18.21 -2.40
CA LEU A 486 5.13 17.74 -3.76
C LEU A 486 5.18 18.86 -4.80
N VAL A 487 4.43 19.94 -4.58
CA VAL A 487 4.35 21.08 -5.51
C VAL A 487 5.07 22.30 -4.96
N GLN A 488 4.98 22.54 -3.64
CA GLN A 488 5.58 23.65 -2.92
C GLN A 488 7.08 23.77 -3.18
N TRP A 489 7.84 22.71 -2.90
CA TRP A 489 9.31 22.79 -2.96
C TRP A 489 9.86 22.86 -4.39
N PRO A 490 9.43 22.02 -5.36
CA PRO A 490 9.86 22.15 -6.75
C PRO A 490 9.46 23.48 -7.41
N LEU A 491 8.29 24.05 -7.06
CA LEU A 491 7.86 25.35 -7.58
C LEU A 491 8.71 26.48 -7.00
N LEU A 492 8.91 26.52 -5.67
CA LEU A 492 9.66 27.57 -4.98
C LEU A 492 11.10 27.69 -5.51
N VAL A 493 11.83 26.57 -5.64
CA VAL A 493 13.21 26.58 -6.17
C VAL A 493 13.29 26.86 -7.68
N SER A 494 12.15 26.83 -8.40
CA SER A 494 12.08 27.19 -9.82
C SER A 494 11.86 28.69 -10.07
N LEU A 495 11.43 29.46 -9.05
CA LEU A 495 11.20 30.90 -9.20
C LEU A 495 12.47 31.69 -9.62
N PRO A 496 13.68 31.44 -9.08
CA PRO A 496 14.91 32.08 -9.56
C PRO A 496 15.21 31.79 -11.03
N ALA A 497 14.88 30.60 -11.51
CA ALA A 497 15.09 30.18 -12.90
C ALA A 497 14.13 30.88 -13.87
N LEU A 498 12.88 31.14 -13.44
CA LEU A 498 11.92 31.98 -14.16
C LEU A 498 12.37 33.45 -14.16
N TRP A 499 12.82 33.98 -13.02
CA TRP A 499 13.36 35.35 -12.93
C TRP A 499 14.54 35.56 -13.89
N TRP A 500 15.48 34.60 -13.94
CA TRP A 500 16.62 34.62 -14.86
C TRP A 500 16.18 34.62 -16.32
N ALA A 501 15.26 33.73 -16.70
CA ALA A 501 14.71 33.66 -18.05
C ALA A 501 13.94 34.94 -18.46
N CYS A 502 13.29 35.62 -17.50
CA CYS A 502 12.64 36.93 -17.69
C CYS A 502 13.62 38.12 -17.69
N ARG A 503 14.91 37.92 -17.35
CA ARG A 503 15.96 38.94 -17.42
C ARG A 503 16.64 38.96 -18.80
N GLY A 504 16.99 37.79 -19.34
CA GLY A 504 17.79 37.65 -20.57
C GLY A 504 17.11 38.08 -21.88
N SER A 505 15.79 38.33 -21.88
CA SER A 505 15.00 38.67 -23.07
C SER A 505 15.33 40.04 -23.72
N ARG A 506 16.45 40.69 -23.35
CA ARG A 506 16.96 41.93 -23.94
C ARG A 506 18.22 41.74 -24.80
N GLY A 507 18.68 40.50 -25.01
CA GLY A 507 19.61 40.14 -26.10
C GLY A 507 21.08 40.53 -25.91
N ASN A 508 21.48 41.02 -24.72
CA ASN A 508 22.84 41.47 -24.42
C ASN A 508 23.51 40.66 -23.30
N ASP A 509 23.13 39.37 -23.16
CA ASP A 509 23.61 38.50 -22.09
C ASP A 509 25.06 38.05 -22.30
N PRO A 510 25.87 37.96 -21.23
CA PRO A 510 27.25 37.48 -21.30
C PRO A 510 27.32 35.99 -21.64
N ALA A 511 28.47 35.55 -22.15
CA ALA A 511 28.67 34.19 -22.69
C ALA A 511 28.49 33.02 -21.69
N TRP A 512 28.28 33.31 -20.40
CA TRP A 512 27.97 32.36 -19.33
C TRP A 512 26.48 32.30 -18.95
N GLY A 513 25.63 33.23 -19.44
CA GLY A 513 24.25 33.40 -18.99
C GLY A 513 23.30 32.24 -19.34
N GLU A 514 23.49 31.59 -20.50
CA GLU A 514 22.71 30.39 -20.88
C GLU A 514 23.11 29.16 -20.04
N PRO A 515 24.39 28.81 -19.87
CA PRO A 515 24.82 27.78 -18.90
C PRO A 515 24.29 28.02 -17.48
N VAL A 516 24.37 29.24 -16.95
CA VAL A 516 23.78 29.59 -15.64
C VAL A 516 22.26 29.37 -15.64
N GLY A 517 21.57 29.77 -16.71
CA GLY A 517 20.14 29.50 -16.88
C GLY A 517 19.81 28.00 -16.86
N VAL A 518 20.63 27.16 -17.50
CA VAL A 518 20.45 25.70 -17.49
C VAL A 518 20.65 25.11 -16.09
N VAL A 519 21.65 25.57 -15.33
CA VAL A 519 21.88 25.13 -13.93
C VAL A 519 20.73 25.57 -13.02
N LEU A 520 20.27 26.82 -13.14
CA LEU A 520 19.11 27.31 -12.39
C LEU A 520 17.84 26.50 -12.69
N TRP A 521 17.64 26.10 -13.95
CA TRP A 521 16.55 25.20 -14.35
C TRP A 521 16.73 23.74 -13.92
N GLY A 522 17.87 23.36 -13.33
CA GLY A 522 18.11 22.04 -12.75
C GLY A 522 17.52 21.85 -11.34
N PHE A 523 17.37 22.91 -10.54
CA PHE A 523 16.94 22.78 -9.14
C PHE A 523 15.49 22.30 -8.98
N GLY A 524 14.55 22.82 -9.76
CA GLY A 524 13.15 22.36 -9.77
C GLY A 524 13.03 20.86 -10.05
N PRO A 525 13.60 20.37 -11.17
CA PRO A 525 13.74 18.94 -11.45
C PRO A 525 14.45 18.15 -10.37
N ALA A 526 15.49 18.68 -9.72
CA ALA A 526 16.22 17.94 -8.69
C ALA A 526 15.34 17.63 -7.48
N VAL A 527 14.60 18.62 -6.99
CA VAL A 527 13.63 18.42 -5.91
C VAL A 527 12.47 17.54 -6.37
N ALA A 528 11.94 17.75 -7.59
CA ALA A 528 10.85 16.93 -8.11
C ALA A 528 11.25 15.45 -8.26
N VAL A 529 12.44 15.15 -8.79
CA VAL A 529 12.91 13.76 -8.94
C VAL A 529 13.08 13.08 -7.59
N VAL A 530 13.65 13.76 -6.58
CA VAL A 530 13.83 13.19 -5.24
C VAL A 530 12.49 12.92 -4.54
N LEU A 531 11.47 13.75 -4.75
CA LEU A 531 10.15 13.54 -4.14
C LEU A 531 9.27 12.52 -4.91
N PHE A 532 9.22 12.60 -6.24
CA PHE A 532 8.29 11.80 -7.04
C PHE A 532 8.81 10.40 -7.38
N ALA A 533 10.12 10.18 -7.51
CA ALA A 533 10.66 8.86 -7.85
C ALA A 533 10.40 7.80 -6.76
N PRO A 534 10.80 7.99 -5.48
CA PRO A 534 10.50 7.01 -4.43
C PRO A 534 8.99 6.88 -4.18
N LEU A 535 8.23 7.98 -4.20
CA LEU A 535 6.77 7.95 -4.07
C LEU A 535 6.10 7.11 -5.17
N THR A 536 6.60 7.15 -6.41
CA THR A 536 6.10 6.31 -7.51
C THR A 536 6.38 4.83 -7.24
N VAL A 537 7.55 4.49 -6.69
CA VAL A 537 7.91 3.11 -6.35
C VAL A 537 7.05 2.57 -5.21
N ILE A 538 6.92 3.32 -4.11
CA ILE A 538 6.09 2.94 -2.95
C ILE A 538 4.62 2.79 -3.36
N LEU A 539 4.11 3.68 -4.23
CA LEU A 539 2.76 3.55 -4.77
C LEU A 539 2.60 2.29 -5.63
N LEU A 540 3.57 1.97 -6.51
CA LEU A 540 3.55 0.75 -7.32
C LEU A 540 3.72 -0.55 -6.51
N ALA A 541 4.26 -0.48 -5.29
CA ALA A 541 4.18 -1.58 -4.33
C ALA A 541 2.75 -1.68 -3.75
N ALA A 542 2.24 -0.57 -3.20
CA ALA A 542 0.95 -0.53 -2.52
C ALA A 542 -0.27 -0.91 -3.39
N VAL A 543 -0.33 -0.43 -4.65
CA VAL A 543 -1.51 -0.60 -5.54
C VAL A 543 -1.28 -1.48 -6.78
N GLY A 544 -0.10 -2.07 -6.91
CA GLY A 544 0.25 -2.98 -8.01
C GLY A 544 0.21 -2.37 -9.41
N VAL A 545 0.32 -3.25 -10.41
CA VAL A 545 0.33 -2.92 -11.84
C VAL A 545 -1.04 -2.44 -12.39
N PRO A 546 -2.22 -2.86 -11.91
CA PRO A 546 -3.51 -2.33 -12.40
C PRO A 546 -3.64 -0.82 -12.30
N LEU A 547 -3.11 -0.22 -11.22
CA LEU A 547 -3.12 1.22 -11.00
C LEU A 547 -1.80 1.90 -11.38
N ALA A 548 -0.90 1.20 -12.10
CA ALA A 548 0.32 1.79 -12.65
C ALA A 548 0.04 3.01 -13.54
N ALA A 549 -1.11 3.08 -14.21
CA ALA A 549 -1.52 4.26 -14.98
C ALA A 549 -1.62 5.54 -14.11
N ALA A 550 -2.08 5.42 -12.86
CA ALA A 550 -2.11 6.53 -11.90
C ALA A 550 -0.70 6.86 -11.38
N ALA A 551 0.09 5.85 -11.04
CA ALA A 551 1.47 6.04 -10.58
C ALA A 551 2.37 6.68 -11.66
N PHE A 552 2.25 6.26 -12.92
CA PHE A 552 3.00 6.87 -14.03
C PHE A 552 2.43 8.23 -14.48
N ALA A 553 1.15 8.51 -14.25
CA ALA A 553 0.64 9.89 -14.37
C ALA A 553 1.24 10.79 -13.27
N LEU A 554 1.35 10.32 -12.03
CA LEU A 554 2.01 11.03 -10.93
C LEU A 554 3.50 11.27 -11.21
N ALA A 555 4.21 10.26 -11.73
CA ALA A 555 5.60 10.38 -12.18
C ALA A 555 5.74 11.37 -13.35
N ALA A 556 4.84 11.33 -14.34
CA ALA A 556 4.83 12.27 -15.46
C ALA A 556 4.52 13.71 -15.01
N PHE A 557 3.71 13.90 -13.96
CA PHE A 557 3.48 15.19 -13.32
C PHE A 557 4.76 15.72 -12.65
N GLY A 558 5.45 14.91 -11.84
CA GLY A 558 6.77 15.26 -11.28
C GLY A 558 7.81 15.57 -12.36
N ALA A 559 7.77 14.86 -13.47
CA ALA A 559 8.63 15.08 -14.63
C ALA A 559 8.31 16.36 -15.43
N LEU A 560 7.21 17.09 -15.17
CA LEU A 560 6.90 18.33 -15.90
C LEU A 560 7.99 19.40 -15.74
N TRP A 561 8.66 19.44 -14.58
CA TRP A 561 9.78 20.36 -14.34
C TRP A 561 10.96 20.12 -15.30
N LEU A 562 11.09 18.93 -15.90
CA LEU A 562 12.11 18.64 -16.93
C LEU A 562 11.78 19.29 -18.29
N LEU A 563 10.52 19.61 -18.59
CA LEU A 563 10.12 20.10 -19.93
C LEU A 563 10.86 21.36 -20.41
N PRO A 564 11.17 22.39 -19.57
CA PRO A 564 11.96 23.55 -19.97
C PRO A 564 13.44 23.23 -20.26
N LEU A 565 13.97 22.10 -19.76
CA LEU A 565 15.28 21.57 -20.14
C LEU A 565 15.17 20.72 -21.41
N SER A 566 14.24 19.77 -21.46
CA SER A 566 14.02 18.84 -22.59
C SER A 566 13.65 19.57 -23.89
N ALA A 567 12.95 20.71 -23.81
CA ALA A 567 12.65 21.55 -24.99
C ALA A 567 13.91 22.16 -25.64
N ARG A 568 15.02 22.27 -24.91
CA ARG A 568 16.32 22.77 -25.41
C ARG A 568 17.13 21.69 -26.14
N LEU A 569 16.86 20.41 -25.90
CA LEU A 569 17.56 19.30 -26.55
C LEU A 569 17.29 19.32 -28.06
N THR A 570 18.30 18.99 -28.86
CA THR A 570 18.13 18.65 -30.28
C THR A 570 17.65 17.20 -30.43
N GLY A 571 16.98 16.87 -31.53
CA GLY A 571 16.69 15.48 -31.87
C GLY A 571 15.56 14.77 -31.11
N THR A 572 14.96 15.34 -30.05
CA THR A 572 13.99 14.63 -29.16
C THR A 572 12.85 13.87 -29.85
N GLY A 573 12.44 14.23 -31.07
CA GLY A 573 11.46 13.45 -31.83
C GLY A 573 11.99 12.08 -32.28
N ARG A 574 13.27 11.98 -32.66
CA ARG A 574 13.95 10.70 -32.90
C ARG A 574 14.14 9.95 -31.58
N SER A 575 14.54 10.65 -30.51
CA SER A 575 14.68 10.06 -29.17
C SER A 575 13.36 9.48 -28.64
N ALA A 576 12.23 10.15 -28.87
CA ALA A 576 10.90 9.68 -28.51
C ALA A 576 10.50 8.42 -29.31
N VAL A 577 10.79 8.38 -30.62
CA VAL A 577 10.55 7.18 -31.45
C VAL A 577 11.43 6.01 -31.00
N VAL A 578 12.70 6.25 -30.70
CA VAL A 578 13.60 5.21 -30.15
C VAL A 578 13.12 4.74 -28.79
N ALA A 579 12.74 5.64 -27.88
CA ALA A 579 12.20 5.28 -26.58
C ALA A 579 10.88 4.50 -26.70
N ALA A 580 9.97 4.89 -27.60
CA ALA A 580 8.74 4.14 -27.86
C ALA A 580 9.02 2.74 -28.43
N ALA A 581 10.01 2.59 -29.32
CA ALA A 581 10.43 1.28 -29.83
C ALA A 581 11.09 0.41 -28.73
N VAL A 582 11.86 1.00 -27.83
CA VAL A 582 12.43 0.31 -26.65
C VAL A 582 11.32 -0.10 -25.68
N ALA A 583 10.37 0.77 -25.38
CA ALA A 583 9.21 0.46 -24.53
C ALA A 583 8.36 -0.67 -25.12
N LEU A 584 8.12 -0.66 -26.44
CA LEU A 584 7.44 -1.75 -27.14
C LEU A 584 8.23 -3.06 -27.05
N GLY A 585 9.55 -3.03 -27.30
CA GLY A 585 10.41 -4.21 -27.18
C GLY A 585 10.44 -4.78 -25.76
N LEU A 586 10.50 -3.92 -24.73
CA LEU A 586 10.41 -4.32 -23.33
C LEU A 586 9.03 -4.91 -23.00
N LEU A 587 7.94 -4.34 -23.51
CA LEU A 587 6.59 -4.91 -23.34
C LEU A 587 6.46 -6.27 -24.04
N THR A 588 7.01 -6.43 -25.25
CA THR A 588 7.07 -7.72 -25.95
C THR A 588 7.89 -8.75 -25.18
N VAL A 589 9.03 -8.38 -24.58
CA VAL A 589 9.80 -9.26 -23.68
C VAL A 589 9.03 -9.58 -22.40
N SER A 590 8.26 -8.64 -21.86
CA SER A 590 7.40 -8.84 -20.68
C SER A 590 6.30 -9.86 -20.95
N VAL A 591 5.69 -9.78 -22.15
CA VAL A 591 4.60 -10.67 -22.58
C VAL A 591 5.12 -12.06 -22.98
N LEU A 592 6.19 -12.14 -23.77
CA LEU A 592 6.78 -13.43 -24.18
C LEU A 592 7.57 -14.13 -23.06
N GLY A 593 8.01 -13.38 -22.06
CA GLY A 593 8.68 -13.89 -20.86
C GLY A 593 7.74 -14.09 -19.66
N HIS A 594 6.42 -14.01 -19.87
CA HIS A 594 5.41 -14.41 -18.90
C HIS A 594 5.04 -15.88 -19.12
N GLY A 595 4.87 -16.60 -18.00
CA GLY A 595 4.45 -18.00 -17.95
C GLY A 595 4.38 -18.44 -16.49
N PHE A 596 3.80 -19.63 -16.27
CA PHE A 596 3.73 -20.27 -14.96
C PHE A 596 4.63 -21.51 -14.95
N ASP A 597 5.33 -21.73 -13.84
CA ASP A 597 6.28 -22.81 -13.63
C ASP A 597 6.42 -23.09 -12.10
N ALA A 598 7.38 -23.91 -11.68
CA ALA A 598 7.56 -24.25 -10.26
C ALA A 598 8.22 -23.15 -9.40
N GLU A 599 8.80 -22.12 -10.02
CA GLU A 599 9.28 -20.89 -9.35
C GLU A 599 8.22 -19.77 -9.40
N ARG A 600 7.26 -19.88 -10.34
CA ARG A 600 6.18 -18.92 -10.61
C ARG A 600 4.84 -19.66 -10.75
N PRO A 601 4.32 -20.25 -9.66
CA PRO A 601 3.16 -21.14 -9.75
C PRO A 601 1.88 -20.38 -10.11
N ARG A 602 0.94 -21.06 -10.78
CA ARG A 602 -0.41 -20.52 -11.01
C ARG A 602 -1.25 -20.68 -9.74
N PRO A 603 -1.87 -19.62 -9.19
CA PRO A 603 -2.91 -19.78 -8.18
C PRO A 603 -4.16 -20.39 -8.82
N GLU A 604 -4.69 -21.44 -8.21
CA GLU A 604 -5.90 -22.15 -8.68
C GLU A 604 -6.76 -22.55 -7.48
N SER A 605 -8.05 -22.21 -7.51
CA SER A 605 -9.04 -22.57 -6.49
C SER A 605 -9.77 -23.84 -6.87
N LEU A 606 -10.00 -24.75 -5.93
CA LEU A 606 -10.95 -25.85 -6.10
C LEU A 606 -11.66 -26.21 -4.79
N LEU A 607 -12.98 -26.12 -4.80
CA LEU A 607 -13.86 -26.43 -3.69
C LEU A 607 -14.75 -27.62 -4.05
N TYR A 608 -14.94 -28.51 -3.07
CA TYR A 608 -15.96 -29.55 -3.13
C TYR A 608 -17.15 -29.10 -2.28
N VAL A 609 -18.35 -29.24 -2.83
CA VAL A 609 -19.61 -28.91 -2.14
C VAL A 609 -20.49 -30.15 -2.10
N ARG A 610 -20.93 -30.54 -0.90
CA ARG A 610 -22.06 -31.44 -0.68
C ARG A 610 -23.23 -30.59 -0.20
N ASP A 611 -24.32 -30.57 -0.96
CA ASP A 611 -25.51 -29.80 -0.61
C ASP A 611 -26.67 -30.75 -0.30
N GLU A 612 -27.07 -30.82 0.97
CA GLU A 612 -28.19 -31.66 1.43
C GLU A 612 -29.56 -30.97 1.27
N VAL A 613 -29.60 -29.70 0.84
CA VAL A 613 -30.84 -28.94 0.56
C VAL A 613 -31.34 -29.26 -0.84
N GLU A 614 -30.44 -29.20 -1.82
CA GLU A 614 -30.67 -29.57 -3.22
C GLU A 614 -30.39 -31.06 -3.48
N GLY A 615 -29.75 -31.76 -2.54
CA GLY A 615 -29.35 -33.18 -2.64
C GLY A 615 -28.14 -33.44 -3.54
N THR A 616 -27.38 -32.41 -3.93
CA THR A 616 -26.34 -32.46 -4.96
C THR A 616 -24.92 -32.63 -4.41
N ALA A 617 -23.96 -32.88 -5.30
CA ALA A 617 -22.54 -32.73 -5.03
C ALA A 617 -21.90 -32.00 -6.23
N LEU A 618 -21.08 -30.99 -5.97
CA LEU A 618 -20.57 -30.06 -6.97
C LEU A 618 -19.09 -29.75 -6.75
N TRP A 619 -18.36 -29.57 -7.85
CA TRP A 619 -17.07 -28.90 -7.87
C TRP A 619 -17.28 -27.41 -8.17
N PHE A 620 -16.55 -26.54 -7.47
CA PHE A 620 -16.62 -25.09 -7.58
C PHE A 620 -15.21 -24.50 -7.70
N SER A 621 -15.00 -23.57 -8.62
CA SER A 621 -13.80 -22.74 -8.71
C SER A 621 -14.16 -21.32 -9.12
N ALA A 622 -13.51 -20.32 -8.52
CA ALA A 622 -13.67 -18.92 -8.90
C ALA A 622 -12.70 -18.48 -10.02
N ASP A 623 -11.82 -19.37 -10.47
CA ASP A 623 -10.76 -19.05 -11.43
C ASP A 623 -11.32 -18.51 -12.76
N PRO A 624 -10.56 -17.68 -13.50
CA PRO A 624 -11.00 -17.20 -14.81
C PRO A 624 -11.24 -18.33 -15.82
N ALA A 625 -10.47 -19.42 -15.75
CA ALA A 625 -10.57 -20.60 -16.63
C ALA A 625 -9.91 -21.83 -15.96
N PRO A 626 -10.28 -23.08 -16.35
CA PRO A 626 -9.75 -24.31 -15.75
C PRO A 626 -8.23 -24.46 -15.93
N GLY A 627 -7.53 -24.66 -14.82
CA GLY A 627 -6.12 -25.00 -14.76
C GLY A 627 -5.82 -26.44 -15.10
N ASP A 628 -4.54 -26.78 -15.33
CA ASP A 628 -4.18 -28.14 -15.74
C ASP A 628 -4.45 -29.20 -14.65
N TRP A 629 -4.66 -28.77 -13.40
CA TRP A 629 -5.12 -29.62 -12.30
C TRP A 629 -6.65 -29.65 -12.19
N ASN A 630 -7.30 -28.50 -11.90
CA ASN A 630 -8.75 -28.48 -11.65
C ASN A 630 -9.61 -28.77 -12.90
N ARG A 631 -9.06 -28.74 -14.13
CA ARG A 631 -9.73 -29.18 -15.36
C ARG A 631 -10.05 -30.68 -15.39
N GLU A 632 -9.33 -31.53 -14.66
CA GLU A 632 -9.66 -32.98 -14.61
C GLU A 632 -11.06 -33.23 -14.01
N VAL A 633 -11.51 -32.37 -13.08
CA VAL A 633 -12.82 -32.47 -12.42
C VAL A 633 -13.84 -31.42 -12.87
N LEU A 634 -13.40 -30.24 -13.33
CA LEU A 634 -14.28 -29.20 -13.89
C LEU A 634 -14.59 -29.42 -15.39
N GLY A 635 -13.76 -30.18 -16.10
CA GLY A 635 -13.79 -30.35 -17.54
C GLY A 635 -13.26 -29.12 -18.32
N GLU A 636 -13.16 -29.27 -19.63
CA GLU A 636 -12.69 -28.22 -20.57
C GLU A 636 -13.58 -26.96 -20.57
N ASN A 637 -14.89 -27.14 -20.38
CA ASN A 637 -15.90 -26.08 -20.46
C ASN A 637 -16.93 -26.25 -19.33
N PRO A 638 -16.58 -25.94 -18.07
CA PRO A 638 -17.50 -26.02 -16.94
C PRO A 638 -18.72 -25.11 -17.15
N ARG A 639 -19.84 -25.50 -16.55
CA ARG A 639 -21.01 -24.60 -16.44
C ARG A 639 -20.63 -23.40 -15.60
N ARG A 640 -21.37 -22.29 -15.74
CA ARG A 640 -21.21 -21.11 -14.89
C ARG A 640 -22.52 -20.68 -14.25
N ALA A 641 -22.49 -20.47 -12.94
CA ALA A 641 -23.63 -20.09 -12.12
C ALA A 641 -23.19 -19.23 -10.92
N PRO A 642 -24.08 -18.41 -10.32
CA PRO A 642 -23.87 -17.84 -8.99
C PRO A 642 -23.60 -18.92 -7.93
N VAL A 643 -22.90 -18.54 -6.87
CA VAL A 643 -22.44 -19.44 -5.79
C VAL A 643 -22.44 -18.75 -4.42
N LYS A 644 -23.24 -17.69 -4.23
CA LYS A 644 -23.31 -16.90 -2.99
C LYS A 644 -23.76 -17.71 -1.77
N GLU A 645 -24.40 -18.84 -2.01
CA GLU A 645 -24.82 -19.85 -1.05
C GLU A 645 -23.60 -20.56 -0.41
N TYR A 646 -22.46 -20.61 -1.12
CA TYR A 646 -21.20 -21.22 -0.69
C TYR A 646 -20.04 -20.22 -0.56
N PHE A 647 -20.17 -19.03 -1.15
CA PHE A 647 -19.19 -17.95 -1.06
C PHE A 647 -19.87 -16.56 -1.17
N PRO A 648 -20.51 -16.08 -0.08
CA PRO A 648 -21.30 -14.84 -0.07
C PRO A 648 -20.60 -13.58 -0.62
N PRO A 649 -19.29 -13.32 -0.39
CA PRO A 649 -18.63 -12.11 -0.88
C PRO A 649 -18.66 -11.89 -2.39
N ARG A 650 -18.90 -12.96 -3.17
CA ARG A 650 -19.00 -12.90 -4.64
C ARG A 650 -20.39 -12.52 -5.15
N GLY A 651 -21.43 -12.64 -4.32
CA GLY A 651 -22.81 -12.35 -4.71
C GLY A 651 -23.25 -13.10 -5.98
N ASP A 652 -23.94 -12.40 -6.88
CA ASP A 652 -24.46 -12.98 -8.13
C ASP A 652 -23.40 -13.16 -9.24
N GLU A 653 -22.10 -12.88 -8.99
CA GLU A 653 -21.06 -13.10 -10.01
C GLU A 653 -20.82 -14.60 -10.26
N PRO A 654 -20.93 -15.08 -11.51
CA PRO A 654 -20.89 -16.51 -11.78
C PRO A 654 -19.48 -17.09 -11.62
N ALA A 655 -19.40 -18.25 -10.97
CA ALA A 655 -18.20 -19.08 -10.83
C ALA A 655 -18.25 -20.29 -11.79
N MET A 656 -17.15 -21.04 -11.91
CA MET A 656 -17.13 -22.31 -12.64
C MET A 656 -17.67 -23.43 -11.75
N ILE A 657 -18.59 -24.24 -12.28
CA ILE A 657 -19.17 -25.39 -11.59
C ILE A 657 -19.26 -26.65 -12.47
N ALA A 658 -19.03 -27.81 -11.86
CA ALA A 658 -19.25 -29.14 -12.45
C ALA A 658 -19.93 -30.07 -11.44
N ASP A 659 -20.53 -31.16 -11.89
CA ASP A 659 -21.11 -32.18 -11.01
C ASP A 659 -19.98 -33.01 -10.38
N ALA A 660 -20.04 -33.29 -9.08
CA ALA A 660 -19.03 -34.06 -8.36
C ALA A 660 -19.54 -35.44 -7.92
N PRO A 661 -18.66 -36.44 -7.70
CA PRO A 661 -19.03 -37.68 -7.03
C PRO A 661 -19.58 -37.37 -5.62
N ALA A 662 -20.77 -37.86 -5.29
CA ALA A 662 -21.35 -37.67 -3.97
C ALA A 662 -20.62 -38.54 -2.92
N LEU A 663 -20.04 -37.89 -1.92
CA LEU A 663 -19.42 -38.52 -0.76
C LEU A 663 -20.38 -38.45 0.44
N ASP A 664 -20.34 -39.49 1.27
CA ASP A 664 -21.07 -39.55 2.55
C ASP A 664 -20.31 -38.73 3.60
N LEU A 665 -20.65 -37.44 3.69
CA LEU A 665 -20.00 -36.47 4.57
C LEU A 665 -21.00 -35.98 5.64
N PRO A 666 -20.70 -36.14 6.95
CA PRO A 666 -21.58 -35.67 8.02
C PRO A 666 -21.88 -34.17 7.92
N ALA A 667 -23.16 -33.83 7.72
CA ALA A 667 -23.61 -32.44 7.69
C ALA A 667 -23.56 -31.79 9.09
N PRO A 668 -23.38 -30.44 9.16
CA PRO A 668 -23.50 -29.71 10.42
C PRO A 668 -24.90 -29.88 11.05
N THR A 669 -24.98 -29.77 12.38
CA THR A 669 -26.25 -29.83 13.13
C THR A 669 -26.72 -28.43 13.52
N VAL A 670 -28.05 -28.29 13.66
CA VAL A 670 -28.73 -27.10 14.16
C VAL A 670 -29.70 -27.55 15.26
N ASP A 671 -29.29 -27.38 16.51
CA ASP A 671 -29.97 -27.93 17.68
C ASP A 671 -30.64 -26.80 18.49
N VAL A 672 -31.98 -26.79 18.57
CA VAL A 672 -32.71 -25.76 19.31
C VAL A 672 -32.48 -25.92 20.81
N VAL A 673 -31.86 -24.92 21.44
CA VAL A 673 -31.54 -24.92 22.87
C VAL A 673 -32.63 -24.20 23.68
N GLU A 674 -33.31 -23.22 23.07
CA GLU A 674 -34.38 -22.44 23.70
C GLU A 674 -35.29 -21.81 22.64
N ASP A 675 -36.61 -21.85 22.87
CA ASP A 675 -37.60 -21.12 22.07
C ASP A 675 -38.63 -20.49 23.02
N ALA A 676 -38.59 -19.16 23.15
CA ALA A 676 -39.37 -18.42 24.12
C ALA A 676 -40.15 -17.28 23.44
N THR A 677 -41.47 -17.23 23.63
CA THR A 677 -42.31 -16.14 23.09
C THR A 677 -42.79 -15.19 24.17
N HIS A 678 -42.34 -13.94 24.10
CA HIS A 678 -42.70 -12.85 25.00
C HIS A 678 -43.48 -11.76 24.24
N GLY A 679 -44.81 -11.80 24.36
CA GLY A 679 -45.71 -10.80 23.78
C GLY A 679 -45.79 -10.86 22.26
N LYS A 680 -44.94 -10.08 21.58
CA LYS A 680 -44.86 -10.02 20.10
C LYS A 680 -43.53 -10.54 19.54
N THR A 681 -42.59 -10.90 20.39
CA THR A 681 -41.27 -11.42 20.00
C THR A 681 -41.18 -12.90 20.38
N ARG A 682 -40.72 -13.73 19.44
CA ARG A 682 -40.18 -15.06 19.67
C ARG A 682 -38.66 -14.94 19.65
N THR A 683 -38.00 -15.39 20.71
CA THR A 683 -36.54 -15.44 20.80
C THR A 683 -36.15 -16.90 20.67
N VAL A 684 -35.42 -17.23 19.61
CA VAL A 684 -34.95 -18.59 19.32
C VAL A 684 -33.44 -18.61 19.55
N ARG A 685 -32.97 -19.48 20.45
CA ARG A 685 -31.55 -19.79 20.64
C ARG A 685 -31.28 -21.21 20.18
N PHE A 686 -30.38 -21.34 19.23
CA PHE A 686 -30.00 -22.60 18.60
C PHE A 686 -28.48 -22.73 18.58
N ARG A 687 -28.01 -23.96 18.69
CA ARG A 687 -26.59 -24.32 18.60
C ARG A 687 -26.28 -24.83 17.20
N VAL A 688 -25.16 -24.38 16.65
CA VAL A 688 -24.66 -24.84 15.36
C VAL A 688 -23.31 -25.53 15.57
N ALA A 689 -23.16 -26.75 15.06
CA ALA A 689 -21.95 -27.55 15.23
C ALA A 689 -21.53 -28.26 13.93
N SER A 690 -20.23 -28.22 13.60
CA SER A 690 -19.63 -29.09 12.59
C SER A 690 -19.49 -30.50 13.15
N GLN A 691 -19.83 -31.50 12.33
CA GLN A 691 -19.61 -32.92 12.64
C GLN A 691 -18.27 -33.44 12.07
N ARG A 692 -17.44 -32.54 11.52
CA ARG A 692 -16.23 -32.88 10.72
C ARG A 692 -14.97 -32.10 11.14
N ALA A 693 -15.02 -31.40 12.27
CA ALA A 693 -13.98 -30.45 12.71
C ALA A 693 -13.62 -29.41 11.63
N ALA A 694 -14.64 -28.83 10.99
CA ALA A 694 -14.51 -27.69 10.09
C ALA A 694 -13.83 -26.50 10.81
N TRP A 695 -13.14 -25.64 10.06
CA TRP A 695 -12.57 -24.40 10.60
C TRP A 695 -13.62 -23.29 10.76
N ARG A 696 -14.57 -23.25 9.83
CA ARG A 696 -15.60 -22.22 9.75
C ARG A 696 -16.99 -22.83 9.63
N LEU A 697 -17.93 -22.23 10.34
CA LEU A 697 -19.37 -22.36 10.13
C LEU A 697 -19.88 -21.06 9.51
N SER A 698 -20.58 -21.13 8.38
CA SER A 698 -21.39 -20.01 7.85
C SER A 698 -22.85 -20.29 8.14
N VAL A 699 -23.57 -19.33 8.71
CA VAL A 699 -25.00 -19.44 9.04
C VAL A 699 -25.75 -18.31 8.37
N HIS A 700 -26.58 -18.67 7.41
CA HIS A 700 -27.38 -17.80 6.56
C HIS A 700 -28.81 -17.73 7.14
N LEU A 701 -29.28 -16.51 7.42
CA LEU A 701 -30.56 -16.26 8.09
C LEU A 701 -31.38 -15.21 7.32
N PRO A 702 -32.69 -15.42 7.09
CA PRO A 702 -33.50 -14.51 6.30
C PRO A 702 -33.68 -13.15 6.99
N ARG A 703 -33.22 -12.07 6.33
CA ARG A 703 -33.19 -10.70 6.91
C ARG A 703 -34.56 -10.21 7.40
N ALA A 704 -35.62 -10.61 6.71
CA ALA A 704 -36.97 -10.53 7.21
C ALA A 704 -37.41 -11.95 7.62
N PRO A 705 -37.79 -12.18 8.89
CA PRO A 705 -38.39 -11.18 9.78
C PRO A 705 -37.49 -10.67 10.94
N LEU A 706 -36.18 -10.92 10.91
CA LEU A 706 -35.23 -10.63 12.01
C LEU A 706 -35.36 -9.22 12.65
N ALA A 707 -35.22 -9.18 13.98
CA ALA A 707 -35.19 -7.97 14.81
C ALA A 707 -33.83 -7.76 15.50
N ALA A 708 -33.15 -8.83 15.88
CA ALA A 708 -31.77 -8.85 16.32
C ALA A 708 -31.23 -10.29 16.24
N CYS A 709 -29.91 -10.44 16.16
CA CYS A 709 -29.23 -11.71 16.46
C CYS A 709 -28.08 -11.46 17.43
N THR A 710 -27.70 -12.48 18.18
CA THR A 710 -26.60 -12.45 19.14
C THR A 710 -25.66 -13.61 18.80
N THR A 711 -24.41 -13.30 18.52
CA THR A 711 -23.32 -14.26 18.22
C THR A 711 -22.05 -13.80 18.94
N ALA A 712 -21.20 -14.73 19.40
CA ALA A 712 -19.99 -14.48 20.18
C ALA A 712 -20.17 -13.37 21.28
N GLY A 713 -21.27 -13.44 22.02
CA GLY A 713 -21.65 -12.47 23.07
C GLY A 713 -22.15 -11.09 22.57
N THR A 714 -22.02 -10.78 21.28
CA THR A 714 -22.33 -9.46 20.70
C THR A 714 -23.72 -9.44 20.04
N ARG A 715 -24.54 -8.44 20.38
CA ARG A 715 -25.94 -8.33 19.95
C ARG A 715 -26.10 -7.38 18.75
N LEU A 716 -26.15 -7.96 17.55
CA LEU A 716 -26.43 -7.28 16.28
C LEU A 716 -27.92 -6.91 16.17
N GLY A 717 -28.26 -5.67 16.54
CA GLY A 717 -29.64 -5.15 16.42
C GLY A 717 -30.04 -4.80 14.98
N ARG A 718 -31.35 -4.74 14.71
CA ARG A 718 -31.94 -4.45 13.37
C ARG A 718 -31.26 -3.33 12.57
N LYS A 719 -30.81 -2.24 13.21
CA LYS A 719 -30.13 -1.14 12.51
C LYS A 719 -28.81 -1.63 11.86
N VAL A 720 -27.94 -2.25 12.65
CA VAL A 720 -26.65 -2.82 12.19
C VAL A 720 -26.91 -3.85 11.09
N LEU A 721 -27.80 -4.81 11.35
CA LEU A 721 -28.19 -5.84 10.37
C LEU A 721 -28.75 -5.25 9.07
N ALA A 722 -29.46 -4.12 9.11
CA ALA A 722 -30.09 -3.52 7.95
C ALA A 722 -29.14 -2.62 7.12
N GLU A 723 -28.22 -1.91 7.78
CA GLU A 723 -27.25 -1.04 7.12
C GLU A 723 -26.09 -1.87 6.54
N GLN A 724 -25.52 -2.78 7.34
CA GLN A 724 -24.27 -3.47 7.03
C GLN A 724 -24.43 -4.70 6.12
N SER A 725 -25.67 -5.14 5.87
CA SER A 725 -26.00 -6.12 4.81
C SER A 725 -26.13 -5.48 3.42
N LYS A 726 -25.97 -4.16 3.29
CA LYS A 726 -25.95 -3.40 2.01
C LYS A 726 -27.17 -3.58 1.10
N GLY A 727 -28.25 -4.20 1.59
CA GLY A 727 -29.48 -4.50 0.85
C GLY A 727 -29.73 -5.98 0.56
N ALA A 728 -28.83 -6.89 0.98
CA ALA A 728 -29.00 -8.33 0.82
C ALA A 728 -30.30 -8.86 1.47
N ALA A 729 -30.84 -9.94 0.90
CA ALA A 729 -32.03 -10.64 1.39
C ALA A 729 -31.77 -11.45 2.66
N ASP A 730 -30.52 -11.87 2.87
CA ASP A 730 -30.09 -12.70 3.99
C ASP A 730 -28.99 -12.00 4.79
N ILE A 731 -28.85 -12.43 6.04
CA ILE A 731 -27.76 -12.10 6.95
C ILE A 731 -26.86 -13.33 7.03
N VAL A 732 -25.57 -13.17 6.77
CA VAL A 732 -24.59 -14.24 6.97
C VAL A 732 -23.80 -13.96 8.24
N LEU A 733 -23.79 -14.91 9.17
CA LEU A 733 -22.94 -14.93 10.36
C LEU A 733 -21.89 -16.02 10.15
N GLU A 734 -20.59 -15.69 10.29
CA GLU A 734 -19.52 -16.68 10.19
C GLU A 734 -18.84 -16.86 11.56
N GLN A 735 -18.80 -18.09 12.06
CA GLN A 735 -18.08 -18.48 13.27
C GLN A 735 -16.82 -19.24 12.87
N TYR A 736 -15.68 -18.78 13.38
CA TYR A 736 -14.36 -19.34 13.11
C TYR A 736 -13.78 -20.04 14.36
N GLY A 737 -12.94 -21.05 14.13
CA GLY A 737 -12.16 -21.74 15.17
C GLY A 737 -12.99 -22.72 16.00
N ASP A 738 -13.83 -22.23 16.91
CA ASP A 738 -14.69 -23.09 17.73
C ASP A 738 -15.99 -23.46 17.00
N THR A 739 -15.90 -24.53 16.21
CA THR A 739 -17.02 -25.06 15.40
C THR A 739 -17.69 -26.28 16.04
N ASN A 740 -17.27 -26.70 17.24
CA ASN A 740 -17.81 -27.90 17.90
C ASN A 740 -19.21 -27.68 18.52
N GLY A 741 -19.68 -26.43 18.59
CA GLY A 741 -21.04 -26.10 19.01
C GLY A 741 -21.17 -24.70 19.59
N PHE A 742 -21.46 -23.71 18.74
CA PHE A 742 -21.67 -22.32 19.16
C PHE A 742 -23.16 -21.93 19.17
N ASP A 743 -23.56 -21.06 20.11
CA ASP A 743 -24.94 -20.60 20.26
C ASP A 743 -25.19 -19.29 19.49
N ILE A 744 -26.21 -19.28 18.63
CA ILE A 744 -26.83 -18.07 18.09
C ILE A 744 -28.17 -17.85 18.79
N SER A 745 -28.49 -16.61 19.17
CA SER A 745 -29.81 -16.23 19.69
C SER A 745 -30.42 -15.08 18.88
N CYS A 746 -31.53 -15.34 18.16
CA CYS A 746 -32.19 -14.37 17.29
C CYS A 746 -33.63 -14.04 17.74
N ASP A 747 -34.00 -12.77 17.61
CA ASP A 747 -35.33 -12.25 17.89
C ASP A 747 -36.13 -12.09 16.59
N ILE A 748 -37.29 -12.73 16.51
CA ILE A 748 -38.24 -12.70 15.39
C ILE A 748 -39.67 -12.41 15.90
N PRO A 749 -40.63 -12.04 15.03
CA PRO A 749 -42.03 -11.90 15.43
C PRO A 749 -42.64 -13.22 15.90
N ALA A 750 -43.49 -13.15 16.93
CA ALA A 750 -44.24 -14.31 17.43
C ALA A 750 -45.04 -15.00 16.31
N GLY A 751 -44.92 -16.33 16.22
CA GLY A 751 -45.58 -17.13 15.20
C GLY A 751 -44.90 -17.15 13.81
N THR A 752 -43.67 -16.64 13.70
CA THR A 752 -42.85 -16.82 12.48
C THR A 752 -41.85 -17.97 12.65
N ARG A 753 -41.65 -18.75 11.58
CA ARG A 753 -40.58 -19.75 11.44
C ARG A 753 -39.27 -19.07 11.04
N LEU A 754 -38.15 -19.57 11.52
CA LEU A 754 -36.81 -19.16 11.13
C LEU A 754 -36.16 -20.31 10.36
N GLU A 755 -36.03 -20.17 9.04
CA GLU A 755 -35.15 -21.04 8.28
C GLU A 755 -33.70 -20.70 8.65
N VAL A 756 -32.92 -21.71 9.01
CA VAL A 756 -31.48 -21.63 9.32
C VAL A 756 -30.75 -22.48 8.31
N ASP A 757 -30.05 -21.83 7.39
CA ASP A 757 -29.20 -22.47 6.40
C ASP A 757 -27.75 -22.40 6.89
N VAL A 758 -27.08 -23.55 6.97
CA VAL A 758 -25.73 -23.69 7.54
C VAL A 758 -24.81 -24.44 6.59
N ALA A 759 -23.59 -23.94 6.42
CA ALA A 759 -22.51 -24.64 5.74
C ALA A 759 -21.25 -24.72 6.63
N ASP A 760 -20.61 -25.89 6.69
CA ASP A 760 -19.32 -26.08 7.37
C ASP A 760 -18.15 -26.26 6.38
N TYR A 761 -17.01 -25.64 6.67
CA TYR A 761 -15.87 -25.51 5.73
C TYR A 761 -14.58 -26.07 6.35
N THR A 762 -13.98 -27.09 5.73
CA THR A 762 -12.66 -27.63 6.13
C THR A 762 -11.51 -26.82 5.55
N PHE A 763 -10.36 -26.82 6.22
CA PHE A 763 -9.09 -26.38 5.61
C PHE A 763 -8.70 -27.29 4.44
N GLY A 764 -8.66 -26.74 3.22
CA GLY A 764 -8.27 -27.50 2.05
C GLY A 764 -9.22 -28.64 1.69
N LEU A 765 -8.80 -29.46 0.73
CA LEU A 765 -9.46 -30.71 0.40
C LEU A 765 -9.10 -31.79 1.43
N THR A 766 -10.11 -32.43 2.05
CA THR A 766 -9.91 -33.60 2.94
C THR A 766 -9.32 -34.78 2.15
N PRO A 767 -8.74 -35.81 2.80
CA PRO A 767 -8.11 -36.93 2.09
C PRO A 767 -9.01 -37.59 1.04
N GLU A 768 -10.28 -37.79 1.38
CA GLU A 768 -11.29 -38.48 0.55
C GLU A 768 -11.64 -37.66 -0.70
N VAL A 769 -11.78 -36.33 -0.55
CA VAL A 769 -12.01 -35.41 -1.67
C VAL A 769 -10.75 -35.27 -2.53
N ARG A 770 -9.56 -35.31 -1.91
CA ARG A 770 -8.28 -35.20 -2.59
C ARG A 770 -7.98 -36.42 -3.47
N GLU A 771 -8.49 -37.60 -3.12
CA GLU A 771 -8.42 -38.79 -3.98
C GLU A 771 -9.24 -38.63 -5.28
N LEU A 772 -10.26 -37.77 -5.32
CA LEU A 772 -11.10 -37.55 -6.51
C LEU A 772 -10.45 -36.64 -7.58
N VAL A 773 -9.47 -35.82 -7.20
CA VAL A 773 -8.77 -34.86 -8.10
C VAL A 773 -7.24 -35.04 -8.14
N GLY A 774 -6.71 -35.94 -7.31
CA GLY A 774 -5.28 -36.23 -7.27
C GLY A 774 -4.41 -35.09 -6.71
N PRO A 775 -3.07 -35.28 -6.73
CA PRO A 775 -2.13 -34.35 -6.13
C PRO A 775 -1.95 -33.08 -6.97
N ARG A 776 -2.06 -31.91 -6.33
CA ARG A 776 -1.78 -30.60 -6.93
C ARG A 776 -0.36 -30.56 -7.54
N PRO A 777 -0.19 -30.22 -8.83
CA PRO A 777 1.13 -30.13 -9.47
C PRO A 777 2.02 -29.03 -8.88
N ARG A 778 3.34 -29.20 -8.92
CA ARG A 778 4.32 -28.21 -8.41
C ARG A 778 4.27 -26.84 -9.11
N GLY A 779 3.63 -26.75 -10.27
CA GLY A 779 3.41 -25.49 -11.00
C GLY A 779 2.13 -24.75 -10.60
N THR A 780 1.37 -25.24 -9.62
CA THR A 780 0.16 -24.56 -9.12
C THR A 780 0.12 -24.53 -7.59
N VAL A 781 -0.53 -23.51 -7.04
CA VAL A 781 -0.70 -23.28 -5.59
C VAL A 781 -2.16 -22.93 -5.29
N PRO A 782 -2.63 -23.11 -4.04
CA PRO A 782 -3.88 -22.49 -3.60
C PRO A 782 -3.87 -20.98 -3.87
N VAL A 783 -5.04 -20.38 -4.08
CA VAL A 783 -5.15 -18.92 -4.18
C VAL A 783 -4.90 -18.29 -2.81
N SER A 784 -4.24 -17.12 -2.78
CA SER A 784 -4.08 -16.34 -1.55
C SER A 784 -5.43 -16.03 -0.89
N TYR A 785 -5.49 -16.19 0.44
CA TYR A 785 -6.69 -15.90 1.25
C TYR A 785 -7.28 -14.51 0.96
N GLY A 786 -8.60 -14.41 0.93
CA GLY A 786 -9.33 -13.17 0.67
C GLY A 786 -9.36 -12.69 -0.79
N PHE A 787 -8.50 -13.19 -1.68
CA PHE A 787 -8.54 -12.84 -3.11
C PHE A 787 -9.49 -13.70 -3.94
N ALA A 788 -9.73 -14.94 -3.50
CA ALA A 788 -10.70 -15.88 -4.04
C ALA A 788 -11.15 -16.84 -2.91
N PRO A 789 -12.14 -17.72 -3.12
CA PRO A 789 -12.38 -18.82 -2.19
C PRO A 789 -11.21 -19.82 -2.28
N GLU A 790 -10.69 -20.22 -1.13
CA GLU A 790 -9.61 -21.21 -1.04
C GLU A 790 -10.09 -22.64 -1.27
N ASP A 791 -9.16 -23.58 -1.40
CA ASP A 791 -9.50 -25.01 -1.38
C ASP A 791 -10.25 -25.35 -0.07
N SER A 792 -11.40 -26.01 -0.17
CA SER A 792 -12.26 -26.36 0.97
C SER A 792 -13.22 -27.48 0.65
N VAL A 793 -13.65 -28.25 1.66
CA VAL A 793 -14.76 -29.20 1.58
C VAL A 793 -15.95 -28.64 2.36
N ILE A 794 -16.99 -28.24 1.63
CA ILE A 794 -18.20 -27.61 2.14
C ILE A 794 -19.29 -28.68 2.29
N VAL A 795 -19.96 -28.76 3.44
CA VAL A 795 -21.26 -29.47 3.55
C VAL A 795 -22.32 -28.48 4.01
N ARG A 796 -23.40 -28.34 3.23
CA ARG A 796 -24.53 -27.42 3.47
C ARG A 796 -25.81 -28.18 3.82
N ARG A 797 -26.56 -27.65 4.80
CA ARG A 797 -27.87 -28.14 5.26
C ARG A 797 -28.74 -26.96 5.69
N ALA A 798 -30.03 -27.02 5.40
CA ALA A 798 -31.04 -26.12 5.96
C ALA A 798 -31.92 -26.86 6.99
N GLU A 799 -32.28 -26.17 8.07
CA GLU A 799 -33.18 -26.65 9.13
C GLU A 799 -34.09 -25.48 9.54
N GLY A 800 -35.39 -25.70 9.73
CA GLY A 800 -36.35 -24.60 9.90
C GLY A 800 -37.17 -24.68 11.18
N ILE A 801 -37.01 -23.66 12.03
CA ILE A 801 -37.34 -23.65 13.46
C ILE A 801 -38.56 -22.78 13.77
#